data_AF-A0A4W5R3G5-F1
#
_entry.id   AF-A0A4W5R3G5-F1
#
_cell.length_a   1.000
_cell.length_b   1.000
_cell.length_c   1.000
_cell.angle_alpha   90.00
_cell.angle_beta   90.00
_cell.angle_gamma   90.00
#
_symmetry.space_group_name_H-M   'P 1'
#
loop_
_entity.id
_entity.type
_entity.pdbx_description
1 polymer ?
#
loop_
_entity_poly.entity_id
_entity_poly.type
_entity_poly.pdbx_seq_one_letter_code
_entity_poly.pdbx_strand_id
1 'polypeptide(L)'
;IMIAISIVCKYGTLIIPLCSHVLFENVYSTYINTLYRRVLQVYLVDGWCIILSQLGMQGSPRTSWDSNPCHMGVKCIETPGGMKCGPCPEGMESNGTHCTHVDEVCKDINECEGPKNVGCVENSNCVNTPGSFKCGPCKAGYVGDQQKGCKPERACGNGQLNPCHASGECIVQRDGKIECQCGVGWAGNGYFCSSDIDIDGFPDEKLECTERNCAKDNCLTVPNSGQEDADKDGKGDACDEDADGDGILNTQDNCVLVPNDNQRNVDEDDFGDACDNCRMIKNNDQKDTDVDRLGDECDEDIDGDRIPNNLDNCKRVPNANQKDRDGDKVGDACDSCPYVQNPDQLDMDNDLIGDPCDTNKDSDGDGHQDSQDNCPAVINSSQLDTDKDGLGDECDEDDDDDGIPDLLPPGPDNCRLIPNPLQEDSDGDGVGNVCENDFDNDTIIDSIDVCPENAEVTLTDFRAYQTVVLDPEGDAQIDPNWVVLDQGREIVQTMNSDPGLAVGYTAFNGVDFEGTFHVNTITDDDYAGFIFGYQDSSSFYVVMWKQVEQIYWQANPFRAVAEPGIQLKAVKSNTGPGENLRNSLWHTGDTSDQVKLLWKDVRNVGWKDKTSYRWFLQHRPQDGYIRVRFYEGPQIVADTGIIIDTTMRGGRLGVFCFSQENIIWANLRYRCNAQWNIDRFRLLHDTQIFPVHIMRFLQPSI
;
A
#
# COMPACT_ATOMS: atom_id res chain seq x y z
N ILE A 1 -46.01 34.75 -8.96
CA ILE A 1 -47.40 34.38 -9.34
C ILE A 1 -47.88 33.45 -8.21
N MET A 2 -48.68 33.93 -7.24
CA MET A 2 -50.15 33.79 -7.16
C MET A 2 -50.62 32.30 -7.20
N ILE A 3 -51.53 31.79 -6.35
CA ILE A 3 -52.38 32.41 -5.29
C ILE A 3 -52.86 31.34 -4.26
N ALA A 4 -53.47 31.78 -3.14
CA ALA A 4 -54.07 30.99 -2.04
C ALA A 4 -55.25 30.05 -2.43
N ILE A 5 -55.71 29.10 -1.59
CA ILE A 5 -56.80 29.21 -0.56
C ILE A 5 -56.98 27.84 0.15
N SER A 6 -57.70 27.66 1.29
CA SER A 6 -57.48 28.08 2.70
C SER A 6 -58.76 27.84 3.57
N ILE A 7 -58.60 27.62 4.90
CA ILE A 7 -59.64 27.55 5.99
C ILE A 7 -60.65 26.34 5.87
N VAL A 8 -61.23 25.68 6.89
CA VAL A 8 -61.61 26.05 8.28
C VAL A 8 -61.56 24.87 9.28
N CYS A 9 -61.24 25.19 10.55
CA CYS A 9 -61.17 24.29 11.72
C CYS A 9 -62.53 23.99 12.39
N LYS A 10 -62.52 23.13 13.43
CA LYS A 10 -63.45 23.21 14.58
C LYS A 10 -62.70 23.10 15.91
N TYR A 11 -62.80 24.16 16.72
CA TYR A 11 -62.75 24.30 18.20
C TYR A 11 -61.90 23.32 19.06
N GLY A 12 -61.14 23.75 20.08
CA GLY A 12 -61.07 25.06 20.74
C GLY A 12 -59.91 25.15 21.75
N THR A 13 -59.85 26.25 22.53
CA THR A 13 -58.57 26.91 22.89
C THR A 13 -58.17 26.90 24.38
N LEU A 14 -56.84 26.98 24.64
CA LEU A 14 -56.18 27.59 25.83
C LEU A 14 -56.32 26.82 27.18
N ILE A 15 -55.40 26.83 28.17
CA ILE A 15 -54.33 27.75 28.59
C ILE A 15 -53.12 26.98 29.18
N ILE A 16 -51.89 27.49 28.98
CA ILE A 16 -50.70 27.19 29.82
C ILE A 16 -50.08 28.54 30.28
N PRO A 17 -49.65 28.69 31.55
CA PRO A 17 -48.72 29.73 31.97
C PRO A 17 -47.28 29.20 32.12
N LEU A 18 -46.31 29.96 31.61
CA LEU A 18 -44.86 29.77 31.81
C LEU A 18 -44.33 30.77 32.85
N CYS A 19 -43.42 30.32 33.73
CA CYS A 19 -42.44 31.11 34.51
C CYS A 19 -41.48 30.14 35.24
N SER A 20 -40.20 30.43 35.53
CA SER A 20 -39.13 31.14 34.80
C SER A 20 -37.80 31.03 35.57
N HIS A 21 -36.67 30.88 34.84
CA HIS A 21 -35.28 31.22 35.18
C HIS A 21 -34.46 30.60 36.36
N VAL A 22 -33.15 30.45 36.05
CA VAL A 22 -31.90 30.55 36.87
C VAL A 22 -31.04 29.28 37.10
N LEU A 23 -30.06 29.10 36.21
CA LEU A 23 -28.58 28.88 36.35
C LEU A 23 -27.88 28.05 37.48
N PHE A 24 -26.75 27.47 37.03
CA PHE A 24 -25.46 27.12 37.71
C PHE A 24 -25.19 25.71 38.32
N GLU A 25 -24.38 24.95 37.56
CA GLU A 25 -23.22 24.07 37.87
C GLU A 25 -23.15 22.95 38.95
N ASN A 26 -22.77 21.76 38.43
CA ASN A 26 -21.65 20.87 38.80
C ASN A 26 -21.58 20.00 40.10
N VAL A 27 -20.98 18.81 39.88
CA VAL A 27 -20.30 17.85 40.80
C VAL A 27 -21.14 16.76 41.52
N TYR A 28 -20.82 15.49 41.17
CA TYR A 28 -20.89 14.21 41.90
C TYR A 28 -21.81 14.06 43.13
N SER A 29 -22.64 13.00 43.15
CA SER A 29 -22.32 11.73 43.86
C SER A 29 -23.49 10.72 43.83
N THR A 30 -23.18 9.46 44.11
CA THR A 30 -24.06 8.28 43.96
C THR A 30 -24.86 7.96 45.24
N TYR A 31 -25.98 7.24 45.05
CA TYR A 31 -26.74 6.44 46.04
C TYR A 31 -27.74 7.11 47.03
N ILE A 32 -28.76 6.29 47.37
CA ILE A 32 -29.78 6.36 48.45
C ILE A 32 -31.15 7.03 48.18
N ASN A 33 -32.05 6.20 47.60
CA ASN A 33 -33.27 5.64 48.24
C ASN A 33 -34.51 6.52 48.65
N THR A 34 -35.66 6.13 48.07
CA THR A 34 -37.05 6.10 48.62
C THR A 34 -37.79 7.37 49.07
N LEU A 35 -39.08 7.45 48.68
CA LEU A 35 -40.34 7.71 49.45
C LEU A 35 -41.40 8.30 48.48
N TYR A 36 -42.73 8.10 48.59
CA TYR A 36 -43.57 7.89 49.79
C TYR A 36 -45.02 7.42 49.46
N ARG A 37 -45.67 6.74 50.43
CA ARG A 37 -47.13 6.75 50.80
C ARG A 37 -48.14 6.00 49.89
N ARG A 38 -48.81 4.94 50.39
CA ARG A 38 -50.04 4.86 51.26
C ARG A 38 -51.34 5.05 50.44
N VAL A 39 -52.40 4.23 50.49
CA VAL A 39 -52.81 3.02 51.28
C VAL A 39 -53.72 2.12 50.38
N LEU A 40 -54.41 1.01 50.75
CA LEU A 40 -54.95 0.50 52.04
C LEU A 40 -55.05 -1.06 52.08
N GLN A 41 -55.66 -1.57 53.14
CA GLN A 41 -55.96 -2.95 53.57
C GLN A 41 -57.26 -3.52 52.93
N VAL A 42 -57.56 -4.83 52.95
CA VAL A 42 -58.01 -5.70 54.09
C VAL A 42 -57.75 -7.18 53.69
N TYR A 43 -56.93 -7.99 54.38
CA TYR A 43 -57.25 -8.92 55.52
C TYR A 43 -58.36 -9.96 55.20
N LEU A 44 -58.29 -11.28 55.51
CA LEU A 44 -57.77 -12.03 56.67
C LEU A 44 -57.49 -13.51 56.30
N VAL A 45 -56.52 -14.18 56.97
CA VAL A 45 -56.61 -15.61 57.34
C VAL A 45 -55.86 -15.82 58.67
N ASP A 46 -56.53 -16.38 59.68
CA ASP A 46 -55.95 -16.94 60.91
C ASP A 46 -56.58 -18.33 61.16
N GLY A 47 -55.86 -19.25 61.82
CA GLY A 47 -56.14 -20.70 61.73
C GLY A 47 -56.71 -21.43 62.97
N TRP A 48 -56.37 -22.73 63.07
CA TRP A 48 -56.73 -23.75 64.10
C TRP A 48 -58.17 -24.32 63.97
N CYS A 49 -58.45 -25.64 64.01
CA CYS A 49 -58.03 -26.64 65.00
C CYS A 49 -58.25 -28.11 64.51
N ILE A 50 -57.73 -29.11 65.25
CA ILE A 50 -57.82 -30.57 64.98
C ILE A 50 -58.86 -31.23 65.91
N ILE A 51 -59.81 -32.03 65.38
CA ILE A 51 -60.47 -33.15 66.11
C ILE A 51 -60.77 -34.32 65.15
N LEU A 52 -60.54 -35.56 65.62
CA LEU A 52 -60.89 -36.84 64.99
C LEU A 52 -62.36 -37.25 65.28
N SER A 53 -63.08 -37.79 64.29
CA SER A 53 -64.05 -38.88 64.50
C SER A 53 -64.48 -39.56 63.18
N GLN A 54 -64.91 -40.82 63.27
CA GLN A 54 -65.18 -41.75 62.15
C GLN A 54 -66.62 -41.65 61.59
N LEU A 55 -66.91 -42.54 60.62
CA LEU A 55 -68.16 -42.78 59.86
C LEU A 55 -68.24 -41.90 58.59
N GLY A 56 -68.18 -42.40 57.36
CA GLY A 56 -68.31 -43.77 56.85
C GLY A 56 -69.67 -43.98 56.21
N MET A 57 -69.74 -43.97 54.86
CA MET A 57 -70.50 -44.90 54.02
C MET A 57 -70.44 -44.52 52.52
N GLN A 58 -69.97 -45.49 51.72
CA GLN A 58 -70.42 -45.88 50.37
C GLN A 58 -70.47 -44.82 49.24
N GLY A 59 -69.76 -45.13 48.15
CA GLY A 59 -69.68 -44.28 46.97
C GLY A 59 -70.79 -44.49 45.94
N SER A 60 -70.69 -43.73 44.85
CA SER A 60 -71.33 -43.99 43.56
C SER A 60 -70.38 -43.53 42.44
N PRO A 61 -70.49 -44.10 41.23
CA PRO A 61 -69.33 -44.25 40.34
C PRO A 61 -68.97 -43.02 39.51
N ARG A 62 -67.72 -43.04 39.02
CA ARG A 62 -67.10 -42.04 38.14
C ARG A 62 -67.90 -41.81 36.86
N THR A 63 -68.00 -40.55 36.44
CA THR A 63 -68.10 -40.17 35.02
C THR A 63 -66.72 -39.71 34.55
N SER A 64 -66.12 -40.43 33.61
CA SER A 64 -64.80 -40.14 33.06
C SER A 64 -64.87 -39.15 31.90
N TRP A 65 -64.47 -37.90 32.15
CA TRP A 65 -64.23 -36.87 31.13
C TRP A 65 -63.08 -35.97 31.61
N ASP A 66 -61.83 -36.46 31.55
CA ASP A 66 -60.66 -35.64 31.94
C ASP A 66 -59.34 -36.12 31.31
N SER A 67 -59.37 -36.41 30.02
CA SER A 67 -58.17 -36.65 29.21
C SER A 67 -58.45 -36.28 27.75
N ASN A 68 -58.15 -35.04 27.37
CA ASN A 68 -58.12 -34.63 25.97
C ASN A 68 -57.07 -35.49 25.24
N PRO A 69 -57.41 -36.31 24.24
CA PRO A 69 -56.48 -37.26 23.64
C PRO A 69 -55.50 -36.62 22.64
N CYS A 70 -55.66 -35.32 22.35
CA CYS A 70 -54.79 -34.57 21.43
C CYS A 70 -53.66 -33.85 22.18
N HIS A 71 -52.55 -33.60 21.47
CA HIS A 71 -51.43 -32.79 21.97
C HIS A 71 -51.89 -31.43 22.52
N MET A 72 -51.19 -30.91 23.53
CA MET A 72 -51.55 -29.64 24.19
C MET A 72 -51.64 -28.50 23.16
N GLY A 73 -52.77 -27.78 23.16
CA GLY A 73 -53.07 -26.72 22.19
C GLY A 73 -53.84 -27.15 20.94
N VAL A 74 -53.90 -28.46 20.62
CA VAL A 74 -54.64 -28.96 19.45
C VAL A 74 -56.14 -29.05 19.73
N LYS A 75 -56.95 -28.54 18.80
CA LYS A 75 -58.42 -28.66 18.87
C LYS A 75 -58.86 -30.10 18.59
N CYS A 76 -59.49 -30.73 19.57
CA CYS A 76 -60.20 -32.00 19.36
C CYS A 76 -61.57 -31.73 18.74
N ILE A 77 -61.90 -32.42 17.65
CA ILE A 77 -63.17 -32.30 16.92
C ILE A 77 -63.87 -33.67 16.97
N GLU A 78 -65.08 -33.71 17.52
CA GLU A 78 -65.90 -34.93 17.46
C GLU A 78 -66.44 -35.14 16.04
N THR A 79 -66.21 -36.33 15.48
CA THR A 79 -66.77 -36.75 14.19
C THR A 79 -67.59 -38.03 14.37
N PRO A 80 -68.48 -38.41 13.43
CA PRO A 80 -69.29 -39.62 13.54
C PRO A 80 -68.50 -40.94 13.63
N GLY A 81 -67.19 -40.92 13.34
CA GLY A 81 -66.28 -42.06 13.49
C GLY A 81 -65.39 -42.03 14.73
N GLY A 82 -65.51 -41.00 15.59
CA GLY A 82 -64.67 -40.80 16.78
C GLY A 82 -64.12 -39.39 16.92
N MET A 83 -63.39 -39.14 18.00
CA MET A 83 -62.63 -37.90 18.19
C MET A 83 -61.47 -37.83 17.19
N LYS A 84 -61.34 -36.69 16.49
CA LYS A 84 -60.21 -36.42 15.59
C LYS A 84 -59.50 -35.14 16.02
N CYS A 85 -58.18 -35.21 16.12
CA CYS A 85 -57.35 -34.05 16.39
C CYS A 85 -57.25 -33.16 15.14
N GLY A 86 -57.26 -31.84 15.34
CA GLY A 86 -56.92 -30.86 14.31
C GLY A 86 -55.42 -30.90 13.95
N PRO A 87 -54.97 -30.02 13.03
CA PRO A 87 -53.54 -29.85 12.77
C PRO A 87 -52.80 -29.41 14.05
N CYS A 88 -51.48 -29.65 14.09
CA CYS A 88 -50.60 -29.13 15.13
C CYS A 88 -50.67 -27.59 15.21
N PRO A 89 -50.29 -26.99 16.36
CA PRO A 89 -50.15 -25.54 16.47
C PRO A 89 -49.15 -25.00 15.45
N GLU A 90 -49.28 -23.71 15.13
CA GLU A 90 -48.29 -22.98 14.33
C GLU A 90 -46.90 -23.08 14.99
N GLY A 91 -45.84 -23.29 14.19
CA GLY A 91 -44.49 -23.60 14.69
C GLY A 91 -44.25 -25.08 15.07
N MET A 92 -45.23 -25.98 14.87
CA MET A 92 -45.06 -27.41 15.14
C MET A 92 -45.53 -28.30 13.98
N GLU A 93 -44.79 -29.38 13.72
CA GLU A 93 -45.10 -30.36 12.69
C GLU A 93 -45.60 -31.70 13.27
N SER A 94 -46.32 -32.44 12.42
CA SER A 94 -46.66 -33.84 12.66
C SER A 94 -46.23 -34.66 11.44
N ASN A 95 -45.71 -35.86 11.69
CA ASN A 95 -45.20 -36.75 10.65
C ASN A 95 -46.37 -37.51 9.97
N GLY A 96 -47.35 -36.74 9.48
CA GLY A 96 -48.77 -37.11 9.53
C GLY A 96 -49.15 -38.41 8.80
N THR A 97 -49.61 -39.40 9.55
CA THR A 97 -50.52 -40.45 9.05
C THR A 97 -51.31 -41.11 10.20
N HIS A 98 -52.63 -40.85 10.23
CA HIS A 98 -53.67 -41.58 10.99
C HIS A 98 -53.61 -41.59 12.54
N CYS A 99 -54.30 -40.63 13.15
CA CYS A 99 -54.69 -40.62 14.56
C CYS A 99 -55.45 -41.90 14.97
N THR A 100 -54.75 -42.90 15.52
CA THR A 100 -55.39 -44.10 16.11
C THR A 100 -54.73 -44.59 17.40
N HIS A 101 -53.54 -44.11 17.75
CA HIS A 101 -52.84 -44.44 19.00
C HIS A 101 -52.25 -43.19 19.66
N VAL A 102 -51.95 -43.29 20.96
CA VAL A 102 -51.76 -42.20 21.93
C VAL A 102 -50.42 -41.44 21.78
N ASP A 103 -49.74 -41.61 20.64
CA ASP A 103 -48.33 -41.21 20.44
C ASP A 103 -48.12 -40.12 19.37
N GLU A 104 -49.19 -39.43 18.91
CA GLU A 104 -49.08 -38.23 18.05
C GLU A 104 -48.58 -37.01 18.86
N VAL A 105 -47.27 -36.98 19.10
CA VAL A 105 -46.56 -35.82 19.65
C VAL A 105 -46.28 -34.85 18.50
N CYS A 106 -46.88 -33.66 18.53
CA CYS A 106 -46.45 -32.53 17.69
C CYS A 106 -44.99 -32.22 18.02
N LYS A 107 -44.11 -32.28 17.01
CA LYS A 107 -42.71 -31.91 17.19
C LYS A 107 -42.52 -30.44 16.88
N ASP A 108 -41.63 -29.84 17.63
CA ASP A 108 -41.11 -28.51 17.39
C ASP A 108 -40.46 -28.44 16.00
N ILE A 109 -40.80 -27.44 15.18
CA ILE A 109 -40.11 -27.18 13.93
C ILE A 109 -38.88 -26.34 14.29
N ASN A 110 -37.67 -26.80 13.99
CA ASN A 110 -36.48 -25.96 14.17
C ASN A 110 -36.38 -24.95 13.03
N GLU A 111 -36.96 -23.75 13.17
CA GLU A 111 -36.91 -22.74 12.11
C GLU A 111 -35.49 -22.17 11.88
N CYS A 112 -34.54 -22.45 12.77
CA CYS A 112 -33.14 -22.03 12.62
C CYS A 112 -32.30 -22.94 11.69
N GLU A 113 -32.79 -24.12 11.30
CA GLU A 113 -32.07 -25.07 10.42
C GLU A 113 -32.38 -24.88 8.91
N GLY A 114 -33.18 -23.88 8.54
CA GLY A 114 -33.60 -23.63 7.15
C GLY A 114 -32.65 -22.75 6.31
N PRO A 115 -32.82 -22.69 4.96
CA PRO A 115 -31.82 -22.13 4.04
C PRO A 115 -31.54 -20.61 4.12
N LYS A 116 -32.32 -19.84 4.89
CA LYS A 116 -32.03 -18.44 5.27
C LYS A 116 -32.66 -18.19 6.64
N ASN A 117 -31.83 -17.84 7.63
CA ASN A 117 -32.16 -17.44 9.02
C ASN A 117 -33.63 -16.94 9.19
N VAL A 118 -34.60 -17.82 9.44
CA VAL A 118 -35.98 -17.73 8.91
C VAL A 118 -36.85 -16.62 9.56
N GLY A 119 -36.55 -15.35 9.24
CA GLY A 119 -37.18 -14.16 9.81
C GLY A 119 -36.31 -13.39 10.81
N CYS A 120 -35.08 -13.84 11.07
CA CYS A 120 -34.08 -13.07 11.81
C CYS A 120 -33.20 -12.26 10.88
N VAL A 121 -32.75 -11.09 11.32
CA VAL A 121 -31.82 -10.25 10.59
C VAL A 121 -30.55 -11.04 10.24
N GLU A 122 -30.02 -10.80 9.04
CA GLU A 122 -28.78 -11.41 8.57
C GLU A 122 -27.63 -11.12 9.54
N ASN A 123 -26.74 -12.10 9.74
CA ASN A 123 -25.69 -12.04 10.75
C ASN A 123 -26.16 -11.83 12.21
N SER A 124 -27.39 -12.23 12.52
CA SER A 124 -27.85 -12.44 13.91
C SER A 124 -28.03 -13.92 14.26
N ASN A 125 -27.96 -14.23 15.55
CA ASN A 125 -28.13 -15.59 16.06
C ASN A 125 -29.63 -15.97 16.11
N CYS A 126 -30.01 -17.11 15.56
CA CYS A 126 -31.34 -17.69 15.74
C CYS A 126 -31.32 -18.71 16.90
N VAL A 127 -32.28 -18.60 17.82
CA VAL A 127 -32.47 -19.52 18.94
C VAL A 127 -33.85 -20.13 18.81
N ASN A 128 -33.91 -21.42 18.46
CA ASN A 128 -35.16 -22.16 18.39
C ASN A 128 -35.81 -22.27 19.78
N THR A 129 -37.14 -22.15 19.87
CA THR A 129 -37.89 -22.37 21.12
C THR A 129 -39.18 -23.15 20.85
N PRO A 130 -39.74 -23.89 21.83
CA PRO A 130 -40.89 -24.75 21.59
C PRO A 130 -42.11 -24.02 20.99
N GLY A 131 -42.39 -24.26 19.71
CA GLY A 131 -43.45 -23.69 18.90
C GLY A 131 -43.16 -22.33 18.25
N SER A 132 -41.91 -21.84 18.29
CA SER A 132 -41.48 -20.58 17.63
C SER A 132 -39.98 -20.31 17.82
N PHE A 133 -39.30 -19.66 16.87
CA PHE A 133 -37.95 -19.15 17.06
C PHE A 133 -37.86 -17.77 17.75
N LYS A 134 -36.67 -17.43 18.29
CA LYS A 134 -36.31 -16.10 18.76
C LYS A 134 -34.99 -15.64 18.17
N CYS A 135 -34.98 -14.42 17.64
CA CYS A 135 -33.76 -13.78 17.17
C CYS A 135 -32.98 -13.20 18.36
N GLY A 136 -31.74 -13.65 18.52
CA GLY A 136 -30.79 -13.20 19.53
C GLY A 136 -30.00 -11.97 19.09
N PRO A 137 -28.88 -11.66 19.78
CA PRO A 137 -27.97 -10.60 19.36
C PRO A 137 -27.30 -10.93 18.01
N CYS A 138 -26.66 -9.92 17.43
CA CYS A 138 -25.76 -10.08 16.31
C CYS A 138 -24.66 -11.13 16.59
N LYS A 139 -24.14 -11.77 15.55
CA LYS A 139 -22.99 -12.69 15.65
C LYS A 139 -21.73 -11.91 16.08
N ALA A 140 -20.71 -12.62 16.55
CA ALA A 140 -19.43 -12.01 16.88
C ALA A 140 -18.87 -11.25 15.65
N GLY A 141 -18.28 -10.06 15.89
CA GLY A 141 -17.85 -9.15 14.83
C GLY A 141 -18.96 -8.27 14.22
N TYR A 142 -20.23 -8.43 14.64
CA TYR A 142 -21.35 -7.61 14.15
C TYR A 142 -22.04 -6.84 15.27
N VAL A 143 -22.38 -5.58 15.01
CA VAL A 143 -23.11 -4.67 15.90
C VAL A 143 -24.43 -4.23 15.26
N GLY A 144 -25.46 -4.03 16.08
CA GLY A 144 -26.78 -3.60 15.62
C GLY A 144 -27.93 -4.26 16.37
N ASP A 145 -29.09 -4.27 15.74
CA ASP A 145 -30.32 -4.84 16.29
C ASP A 145 -31.24 -5.38 15.18
N GLN A 146 -32.32 -6.05 15.57
CA GLN A 146 -33.28 -6.69 14.66
C GLN A 146 -34.14 -5.69 13.85
N GLN A 147 -34.01 -4.37 14.07
CA GLN A 147 -34.70 -3.32 13.29
C GLN A 147 -33.76 -2.58 12.33
N LYS A 148 -32.51 -2.35 12.72
CA LYS A 148 -31.51 -1.59 11.96
C LYS A 148 -30.61 -2.45 11.08
N GLY A 149 -30.60 -3.76 11.28
CA GLY A 149 -29.61 -4.66 10.69
C GLY A 149 -28.42 -4.91 11.64
N CYS A 150 -27.80 -6.07 11.53
CA CYS A 150 -26.49 -6.36 12.10
C CYS A 150 -25.43 -6.03 11.04
N LYS A 151 -24.57 -5.05 11.32
CA LYS A 151 -23.48 -4.61 10.44
C LYS A 151 -22.13 -4.99 11.05
N PRO A 152 -21.06 -5.19 10.27
CA PRO A 152 -19.75 -5.43 10.84
C PRO A 152 -19.29 -4.31 11.78
N GLU A 153 -18.57 -4.66 12.83
CA GLU A 153 -18.01 -3.73 13.81
C GLU A 153 -16.80 -2.98 13.25
N ARG A 154 -15.89 -3.71 12.58
CA ARG A 154 -14.95 -3.18 11.58
C ARG A 154 -15.36 -3.76 10.23
N ALA A 155 -15.45 -2.91 9.21
CA ALA A 155 -15.70 -3.32 7.83
C ALA A 155 -14.52 -2.97 6.93
N CYS A 156 -14.34 -3.73 5.85
CA CYS A 156 -13.45 -3.36 4.73
C CYS A 156 -14.16 -2.40 3.77
N GLY A 157 -13.45 -1.91 2.73
CA GLY A 157 -14.01 -0.98 1.74
C GLY A 157 -15.29 -1.48 1.05
N ASN A 158 -15.37 -2.79 0.80
CA ASN A 158 -16.54 -3.48 0.24
C ASN A 158 -17.72 -3.69 1.24
N GLY A 159 -17.58 -3.26 2.49
CA GLY A 159 -18.61 -3.41 3.53
C GLY A 159 -18.69 -4.79 4.17
N GLN A 160 -17.82 -5.74 3.80
CA GLN A 160 -17.69 -7.04 4.47
C GLN A 160 -16.99 -6.90 5.84
N LEU A 161 -17.07 -7.95 6.67
CA LEU A 161 -16.38 -7.99 7.97
C LEU A 161 -14.87 -7.97 7.76
N ASN A 162 -14.18 -7.05 8.44
CA ASN A 162 -12.72 -6.97 8.41
C ASN A 162 -12.09 -8.10 9.24
N PRO A 163 -11.33 -9.03 8.62
CA PRO A 163 -10.70 -10.15 9.31
C PRO A 163 -9.28 -9.83 9.84
N CYS A 164 -8.74 -8.67 9.48
CA CYS A 164 -7.36 -8.28 9.74
C CYS A 164 -7.10 -7.92 11.21
N HIS A 165 -5.82 -7.95 11.59
CA HIS A 165 -5.36 -7.56 12.93
C HIS A 165 -5.86 -6.16 13.33
N ALA A 166 -5.85 -5.83 14.62
CA ALA A 166 -6.24 -4.50 15.10
C ALA A 166 -5.35 -3.38 14.52
N SER A 167 -4.05 -3.68 14.35
CA SER A 167 -3.05 -2.84 13.67
C SER A 167 -2.94 -3.11 12.17
N GLY A 168 -3.81 -3.95 11.60
CA GLY A 168 -3.83 -4.30 10.18
C GLY A 168 -4.85 -3.48 9.39
N GLU A 169 -4.44 -3.00 8.22
CA GLU A 169 -5.31 -2.43 7.20
C GLU A 169 -5.93 -3.56 6.35
N CYS A 170 -7.17 -3.34 5.89
CA CYS A 170 -7.87 -4.28 5.03
C CYS A 170 -7.90 -3.74 3.60
N ILE A 171 -7.17 -4.40 2.72
CA ILE A 171 -7.11 -4.11 1.29
C ILE A 171 -8.11 -5.03 0.60
N VAL A 172 -8.91 -4.47 -0.30
CA VAL A 172 -9.84 -5.24 -1.12
C VAL A 172 -9.25 -5.29 -2.52
N GLN A 173 -8.94 -6.48 -2.99
CA GLN A 173 -8.36 -6.70 -4.32
C GLN A 173 -9.42 -6.59 -5.42
N ARG A 174 -8.99 -6.53 -6.70
CA ARG A 174 -9.87 -6.35 -7.88
C ARG A 174 -10.99 -7.40 -7.91
N ASP A 175 -10.62 -8.66 -7.69
CA ASP A 175 -11.49 -9.85 -7.56
C ASP A 175 -12.40 -9.87 -6.30
N GLY A 176 -12.35 -8.83 -5.46
CA GLY A 176 -13.10 -8.73 -4.21
C GLY A 176 -12.59 -9.59 -3.05
N LYS A 177 -11.46 -10.31 -3.19
CA LYS A 177 -10.77 -10.97 -2.08
C LYS A 177 -10.27 -9.90 -1.10
N ILE A 178 -10.17 -10.30 0.17
CA ILE A 178 -9.63 -9.46 1.24
C ILE A 178 -8.20 -9.88 1.53
N GLU A 179 -7.30 -8.93 1.40
CA GLU A 179 -5.93 -9.01 1.88
C GLU A 179 -5.76 -8.15 3.13
N CYS A 180 -4.85 -8.56 4.00
CA CYS A 180 -4.51 -7.83 5.20
C CYS A 180 -3.04 -7.43 5.16
N GLN A 181 -2.75 -6.15 5.38
CA GLN A 181 -1.39 -5.63 5.51
C GLN A 181 -1.22 -5.01 6.90
N CYS A 182 -0.08 -5.21 7.56
CA CYS A 182 0.20 -4.50 8.80
C CYS A 182 0.42 -3.01 8.52
N GLY A 183 -0.18 -2.14 9.33
CA GLY A 183 0.02 -0.69 9.22
C GLY A 183 1.41 -0.27 9.71
N VAL A 184 1.87 0.91 9.29
CA VAL A 184 3.22 1.44 9.60
C VAL A 184 3.57 1.35 11.09
N GLY A 185 4.81 0.91 11.39
CA GLY A 185 5.27 0.60 12.75
C GLY A 185 4.78 -0.75 13.27
N TRP A 186 4.28 -1.61 12.39
CA TRP A 186 3.91 -3.00 12.67
C TRP A 186 4.28 -3.91 11.50
N ALA A 187 4.79 -5.10 11.79
CA ALA A 187 5.17 -6.11 10.81
C ALA A 187 4.47 -7.45 11.05
N GLY A 188 4.39 -8.28 10.01
CA GLY A 188 3.65 -9.55 9.97
C GLY A 188 2.77 -9.69 8.72
N ASN A 189 1.97 -10.76 8.70
CA ASN A 189 1.10 -11.10 7.56
C ASN A 189 -0.28 -10.39 7.55
N GLY A 190 -0.43 -9.29 8.28
CA GLY A 190 -1.67 -8.51 8.40
C GLY A 190 -2.78 -9.14 9.24
N TYR A 191 -2.84 -10.47 9.35
CA TYR A 191 -3.71 -11.20 10.28
C TYR A 191 -3.10 -11.27 11.69
N PHE A 192 -1.78 -11.43 11.74
CA PHE A 192 -0.94 -11.24 12.92
C PHE A 192 0.03 -10.09 12.63
N CYS A 193 0.06 -9.10 13.51
CA CYS A 193 1.05 -8.02 13.45
C CYS A 193 1.65 -7.79 14.84
N SER A 194 2.97 -7.68 14.93
CA SER A 194 3.68 -7.19 16.13
C SER A 194 4.25 -5.80 15.89
N SER A 195 4.82 -5.21 16.94
CA SER A 195 5.64 -4.02 16.84
C SER A 195 6.80 -4.24 15.87
N ASP A 196 7.12 -3.20 15.13
CA ASP A 196 8.23 -3.07 14.18
C ASP A 196 8.78 -1.66 14.41
N ILE A 197 9.88 -1.57 15.16
CA ILE A 197 10.40 -0.32 15.73
C ILE A 197 11.21 0.51 14.75
N ASP A 198 11.93 -0.13 13.84
CA ASP A 198 12.79 0.48 12.83
C ASP A 198 12.21 0.41 11.41
N ILE A 199 11.05 -0.21 11.23
CA ILE A 199 10.14 -0.10 10.08
C ILE A 199 10.67 -0.76 8.80
N ASP A 200 11.49 -1.81 8.92
CA ASP A 200 11.99 -2.58 7.79
C ASP A 200 11.03 -3.69 7.30
N GLY A 201 9.95 -3.93 8.06
CA GLY A 201 8.91 -4.91 7.72
C GLY A 201 9.06 -6.26 8.41
N PHE A 202 9.97 -6.41 9.37
CA PHE A 202 10.07 -7.57 10.26
C PHE A 202 9.74 -7.22 11.72
N PRO A 203 9.06 -8.11 12.47
CA PRO A 203 8.61 -7.80 13.83
C PRO A 203 9.69 -8.01 14.90
N ASP A 204 9.67 -7.13 15.91
CA ASP A 204 10.54 -7.18 17.12
C ASP A 204 10.50 -8.55 17.83
N GLU A 205 9.35 -9.24 17.74
CA GLU A 205 9.09 -10.56 18.31
C GLU A 205 8.50 -11.51 17.25
N LYS A 206 8.96 -12.76 17.24
CA LYS A 206 8.47 -13.81 16.33
C LYS A 206 6.96 -14.03 16.47
N LEU A 207 6.25 -14.01 15.34
CA LEU A 207 4.81 -14.24 15.27
C LEU A 207 4.44 -15.72 15.07
N GLU A 208 3.17 -16.06 15.34
CA GLU A 208 2.59 -17.41 15.10
C GLU A 208 2.15 -17.62 13.64
N CYS A 209 2.95 -17.16 12.68
CA CYS A 209 2.78 -17.38 11.24
C CYS A 209 4.05 -17.94 10.59
N THR A 210 3.93 -18.41 9.35
CA THR A 210 4.95 -19.18 8.61
C THR A 210 5.74 -18.37 7.59
N GLU A 211 5.22 -17.20 7.24
CA GLU A 211 5.71 -16.27 6.24
C GLU A 211 7.02 -15.58 6.68
N ARG A 212 7.86 -15.14 5.74
CA ARG A 212 9.20 -14.58 6.05
C ARG A 212 9.11 -13.37 7.00
N ASN A 213 8.17 -12.46 6.72
CA ASN A 213 7.84 -11.28 7.54
C ASN A 213 7.17 -11.61 8.91
N CYS A 214 7.05 -12.89 9.29
CA CYS A 214 6.66 -13.32 10.63
C CYS A 214 7.85 -13.84 11.47
N ALA A 215 9.05 -13.95 10.87
CA ALA A 215 10.28 -14.20 11.61
C ALA A 215 10.55 -13.05 12.59
N LYS A 216 11.30 -13.31 13.66
CA LYS A 216 11.82 -12.21 14.48
C LYS A 216 12.90 -11.52 13.65
N ASP A 217 12.86 -10.20 13.59
CA ASP A 217 13.95 -9.39 13.09
C ASP A 217 15.27 -9.68 13.88
N ASN A 218 16.41 -9.67 13.17
CA ASN A 218 17.74 -9.93 13.71
C ASN A 218 18.55 -8.66 14.08
N CYS A 219 18.05 -7.43 13.80
CA CYS A 219 18.75 -6.17 14.09
C CYS A 219 18.00 -5.02 14.80
N LEU A 220 16.77 -5.21 15.29
CA LEU A 220 15.93 -4.48 16.28
C LEU A 220 15.94 -2.94 16.39
N THR A 221 16.84 -2.21 15.73
CA THR A 221 17.01 -0.76 15.78
C THR A 221 17.75 -0.20 14.56
N VAL A 222 18.19 -1.06 13.64
CA VAL A 222 18.94 -0.73 12.43
C VAL A 222 18.21 -1.44 11.28
N PRO A 223 17.47 -0.73 10.44
CA PRO A 223 16.72 -1.34 9.35
C PRO A 223 17.62 -2.20 8.47
N ASN A 224 17.25 -3.46 8.28
CA ASN A 224 17.92 -4.36 7.35
C ASN A 224 16.89 -5.28 6.71
N SER A 225 16.09 -4.78 5.74
CA SER A 225 14.89 -5.47 5.27
C SER A 225 15.17 -6.79 4.53
N GLY A 226 16.42 -7.10 4.22
CA GLY A 226 16.85 -8.41 3.73
C GLY A 226 17.14 -9.43 4.84
N GLN A 227 17.33 -8.99 6.09
CA GLN A 227 17.76 -9.78 7.25
C GLN A 227 18.98 -10.66 6.95
N GLU A 228 19.94 -10.16 6.18
CA GLU A 228 21.21 -10.81 5.92
C GLU A 228 21.94 -11.13 7.25
N ASP A 229 22.54 -12.31 7.29
CA ASP A 229 23.09 -12.99 8.46
C ASP A 229 24.09 -14.06 7.92
N ALA A 230 25.34 -13.65 7.77
CA ALA A 230 26.36 -14.42 7.06
C ALA A 230 26.81 -15.66 7.86
N ASP A 231 27.08 -15.50 9.17
CA ASP A 231 27.56 -16.57 10.07
C ASP A 231 26.43 -17.47 10.64
N LYS A 232 25.19 -16.94 10.73
CA LYS A 232 23.97 -17.61 11.24
C LYS A 232 23.93 -17.80 12.75
N ASP A 233 24.53 -16.89 13.52
CA ASP A 233 24.33 -16.79 14.97
C ASP A 233 22.92 -16.28 15.37
N GLY A 234 22.24 -15.57 14.45
CA GLY A 234 20.90 -15.01 14.62
C GLY A 234 20.86 -13.50 14.92
N LYS A 235 21.98 -12.80 14.73
CA LYS A 235 22.14 -11.35 14.65
C LYS A 235 22.44 -10.98 13.19
N GLY A 236 21.90 -9.86 12.71
CA GLY A 236 22.05 -9.51 11.29
C GLY A 236 23.33 -8.74 10.99
N ASP A 237 23.81 -8.85 9.76
CA ASP A 237 25.08 -8.24 9.30
C ASP A 237 25.12 -6.72 9.60
N ALA A 238 23.98 -6.02 9.42
CA ALA A 238 23.82 -4.58 9.64
C ALA A 238 24.03 -4.11 11.09
N CYS A 239 23.95 -5.01 12.06
CA CYS A 239 24.16 -4.72 13.47
C CYS A 239 25.22 -5.61 14.13
N ASP A 240 25.94 -6.44 13.36
CA ASP A 240 27.05 -7.21 13.89
C ASP A 240 28.36 -6.41 14.04
N GLU A 241 29.18 -6.82 15.01
CA GLU A 241 30.55 -6.34 15.21
C GLU A 241 31.58 -7.27 14.52
N ASP A 242 31.19 -8.51 14.20
CA ASP A 242 31.96 -9.63 13.63
C ASP A 242 30.98 -10.47 12.78
N ALA A 243 30.62 -9.98 11.58
CA ALA A 243 29.44 -10.44 10.83
C ALA A 243 29.60 -11.82 10.19
N ASP A 244 30.83 -12.28 9.98
CA ASP A 244 31.11 -13.60 9.42
C ASP A 244 31.61 -14.64 10.45
N GLY A 245 31.86 -14.19 11.69
CA GLY A 245 32.21 -15.02 12.83
C GLY A 245 33.64 -15.57 12.82
N ASP A 246 34.55 -15.00 12.05
CA ASP A 246 35.97 -15.42 12.01
C ASP A 246 36.77 -14.99 13.27
N GLY A 247 36.24 -14.04 14.04
CA GLY A 247 36.86 -13.50 15.26
C GLY A 247 37.60 -12.18 15.07
N ILE A 248 37.51 -11.56 13.89
CA ILE A 248 38.05 -10.25 13.55
C ILE A 248 36.89 -9.26 13.39
N LEU A 249 36.96 -8.14 14.11
CA LEU A 249 35.87 -7.16 14.06
C LEU A 249 35.80 -6.50 12.69
N ASN A 250 34.59 -6.26 12.17
CA ASN A 250 34.31 -5.66 10.85
C ASN A 250 35.18 -4.42 10.53
N THR A 251 35.49 -3.59 11.54
CA THR A 251 36.36 -2.39 11.42
C THR A 251 37.86 -2.66 11.19
N GLN A 252 38.30 -3.91 11.26
CA GLN A 252 39.68 -4.39 11.12
C GLN A 252 39.80 -5.52 10.10
N ASP A 253 38.66 -5.96 9.57
CA ASP A 253 38.53 -7.06 8.63
C ASP A 253 38.46 -6.52 7.20
N ASN A 254 39.22 -7.14 6.29
CA ASN A 254 39.17 -6.86 4.86
C ASN A 254 38.19 -7.75 4.08
N CYS A 255 37.45 -8.65 4.73
CA CYS A 255 36.39 -9.46 4.14
C CYS A 255 35.17 -9.64 5.06
N VAL A 256 34.59 -8.53 5.53
CA VAL A 256 33.47 -8.42 6.51
C VAL A 256 32.34 -9.48 6.45
N LEU A 257 32.12 -10.14 5.31
CA LEU A 257 31.06 -11.14 5.08
C LEU A 257 31.59 -12.54 4.68
N VAL A 258 32.90 -12.80 4.71
CA VAL A 258 33.55 -14.01 4.17
C VAL A 258 34.78 -14.44 5.01
N PRO A 259 34.65 -15.48 5.87
CA PRO A 259 35.62 -15.77 6.94
C PRO A 259 37.06 -15.98 6.46
N ASN A 260 38.00 -15.19 7.00
CA ASN A 260 39.38 -15.17 6.53
C ASN A 260 40.42 -14.81 7.62
N ASP A 261 40.57 -15.64 8.68
CA ASP A 261 41.39 -15.37 9.91
C ASP A 261 42.87 -14.94 9.66
N ASN A 262 43.34 -15.12 8.43
CA ASN A 262 44.68 -14.82 7.95
C ASN A 262 44.83 -13.40 7.34
N GLN A 263 43.72 -12.69 7.06
CA GLN A 263 43.67 -11.31 6.56
C GLN A 263 44.59 -11.02 5.37
N ARG A 264 44.80 -12.03 4.52
CA ARG A 264 45.70 -11.90 3.38
C ARG A 264 45.05 -11.05 2.31
N ASN A 265 45.79 -10.08 1.83
CA ASN A 265 45.48 -9.21 0.70
C ASN A 265 46.81 -9.04 -0.07
N VAL A 266 46.81 -9.26 -1.38
CA VAL A 266 48.04 -9.43 -2.20
C VAL A 266 48.45 -8.18 -2.97
N ASP A 267 47.50 -7.39 -3.44
CA ASP A 267 47.72 -6.14 -4.17
C ASP A 267 47.64 -4.89 -3.28
N GLU A 268 47.13 -5.03 -2.06
CA GLU A 268 46.95 -4.00 -1.01
C GLU A 268 45.75 -3.08 -1.24
N ASP A 269 44.66 -3.57 -1.84
CA ASP A 269 43.38 -2.86 -2.01
C ASP A 269 42.50 -2.92 -0.72
N ASP A 270 41.22 -2.51 -0.75
CA ASP A 270 40.37 -2.51 0.46
C ASP A 270 39.80 -3.90 0.82
N PHE A 271 39.87 -4.90 -0.07
CA PHE A 271 39.29 -6.24 0.06
C PHE A 271 40.37 -7.32 0.26
N GLY A 272 40.03 -8.41 0.96
CA GLY A 272 40.96 -9.53 1.19
C GLY A 272 40.89 -10.61 0.11
N ASP A 273 41.96 -11.39 -0.05
CA ASP A 273 42.12 -12.55 -0.97
C ASP A 273 40.98 -13.60 -0.94
N ALA A 274 40.06 -13.52 0.03
CA ALA A 274 38.95 -14.43 0.25
C ALA A 274 37.61 -13.93 -0.32
N CYS A 275 37.42 -12.61 -0.40
CA CYS A 275 36.22 -11.94 -0.90
C CYS A 275 36.47 -11.11 -2.17
N ASP A 276 37.72 -10.73 -2.40
CA ASP A 276 38.18 -9.97 -3.57
C ASP A 276 38.02 -10.77 -4.88
N ASN A 277 37.24 -10.23 -5.81
CA ASN A 277 36.97 -10.81 -7.12
C ASN A 277 38.10 -10.58 -8.16
N CYS A 278 39.15 -9.80 -7.84
CA CYS A 278 40.30 -9.58 -8.72
C CYS A 278 41.72 -9.84 -8.17
N ARG A 279 41.97 -9.89 -6.84
CA ARG A 279 43.12 -10.47 -6.09
C ARG A 279 44.56 -10.05 -6.40
N MET A 280 44.84 -9.67 -7.63
CA MET A 280 46.15 -9.30 -8.17
C MET A 280 46.11 -7.89 -8.80
N ILE A 281 44.92 -7.28 -8.84
CA ILE A 281 44.58 -6.01 -9.47
C ILE A 281 43.56 -5.34 -8.54
N LYS A 282 43.93 -4.17 -8.01
CA LYS A 282 43.09 -3.38 -7.10
C LYS A 282 41.77 -2.95 -7.76
N ASN A 283 40.65 -3.18 -7.09
CA ASN A 283 39.33 -2.72 -7.50
C ASN A 283 38.43 -2.54 -6.26
N ASN A 284 38.63 -1.43 -5.54
CA ASN A 284 37.86 -1.10 -4.33
C ASN A 284 36.34 -0.89 -4.57
N ASP A 285 35.85 -0.93 -5.82
CA ASP A 285 34.42 -0.96 -6.16
C ASP A 285 33.87 -2.39 -6.30
N GLN A 286 34.74 -3.41 -6.39
CA GLN A 286 34.44 -4.82 -6.60
C GLN A 286 33.43 -5.09 -7.72
N LYS A 287 33.39 -4.21 -8.74
CA LYS A 287 32.37 -4.27 -9.78
C LYS A 287 32.53 -5.53 -10.62
N ASP A 288 31.41 -6.20 -10.86
CA ASP A 288 31.27 -7.46 -11.61
C ASP A 288 29.99 -7.32 -12.44
N THR A 289 30.15 -7.06 -13.74
CA THR A 289 29.05 -6.63 -14.63
C THR A 289 28.19 -7.79 -15.14
N ASP A 290 28.74 -8.99 -15.34
CA ASP A 290 28.01 -10.19 -15.78
C ASP A 290 27.68 -11.19 -14.65
N VAL A 291 28.26 -10.98 -13.46
CA VAL A 291 28.08 -11.78 -12.23
C VAL A 291 28.69 -13.18 -12.32
N ASP A 292 29.78 -13.36 -13.09
CA ASP A 292 30.55 -14.61 -13.16
C ASP A 292 31.53 -14.82 -11.97
N ARG A 293 31.76 -13.76 -11.18
CA ARG A 293 32.71 -13.65 -10.03
C ARG A 293 34.14 -13.28 -10.38
N LEU A 294 34.41 -12.82 -11.58
CA LEU A 294 35.61 -12.06 -11.94
C LEU A 294 35.21 -10.58 -11.98
N GLY A 295 35.96 -9.73 -11.28
CA GLY A 295 35.69 -8.29 -11.34
C GLY A 295 36.08 -7.68 -12.70
N ASP A 296 35.42 -6.58 -13.05
CA ASP A 296 35.59 -5.83 -14.30
C ASP A 296 37.08 -5.56 -14.66
N GLU A 297 37.91 -5.29 -13.65
CA GLU A 297 39.33 -4.92 -13.80
C GLU A 297 40.26 -6.10 -14.12
N CYS A 298 39.80 -7.35 -13.90
CA CYS A 298 40.58 -8.56 -14.14
C CYS A 298 39.95 -9.52 -15.15
N ASP A 299 38.74 -9.22 -15.65
CA ASP A 299 38.08 -9.99 -16.68
C ASP A 299 38.51 -9.59 -18.11
N GLU A 300 38.46 -10.55 -19.04
CA GLU A 300 38.71 -10.36 -20.47
C GLU A 300 37.41 -10.12 -21.27
N ASP A 301 36.22 -10.32 -20.69
CA ASP A 301 34.90 -10.40 -21.36
C ASP A 301 33.75 -9.86 -20.45
N ILE A 302 33.84 -8.59 -20.02
CA ILE A 302 33.15 -8.00 -18.83
C ILE A 302 31.62 -8.18 -18.78
N ASP A 303 30.96 -8.37 -19.91
CA ASP A 303 29.50 -8.54 -20.00
C ASP A 303 29.06 -9.97 -20.37
N GLY A 304 30.00 -10.90 -20.47
CA GLY A 304 29.75 -12.33 -20.71
C GLY A 304 29.18 -12.67 -22.09
N ASP A 305 29.18 -11.73 -23.05
CA ASP A 305 28.59 -11.93 -24.38
C ASP A 305 29.43 -12.86 -25.30
N ARG A 306 30.68 -13.12 -24.90
CA ARG A 306 31.73 -13.93 -25.57
C ARG A 306 32.58 -13.17 -26.60
N ILE A 307 32.68 -11.85 -26.49
CA ILE A 307 33.48 -10.98 -27.34
C ILE A 307 34.45 -10.19 -26.46
N PRO A 308 35.75 -10.53 -26.46
CA PRO A 308 36.69 -9.92 -25.53
C PRO A 308 36.73 -8.39 -25.60
N ASN A 309 36.92 -7.73 -24.45
CA ASN A 309 36.92 -6.27 -24.18
C ASN A 309 37.70 -5.36 -25.16
N ASN A 310 38.56 -5.95 -26.00
CA ASN A 310 39.40 -5.25 -26.98
C ASN A 310 38.92 -5.37 -28.44
N LEU A 311 37.94 -6.23 -28.70
CA LEU A 311 37.24 -6.40 -29.98
C LEU A 311 35.79 -5.92 -29.90
N ASP A 312 35.24 -5.85 -28.70
CA ASP A 312 33.88 -5.45 -28.41
C ASP A 312 33.66 -3.92 -28.51
N ASN A 313 32.54 -3.54 -29.13
CA ASN A 313 32.03 -2.17 -29.21
C ASN A 313 31.05 -1.77 -28.08
N CYS A 314 30.65 -2.68 -27.18
CA CYS A 314 29.81 -2.43 -26.00
C CYS A 314 30.24 -3.20 -24.74
N LYS A 315 31.48 -3.02 -24.29
CA LYS A 315 32.21 -3.70 -23.17
C LYS A 315 31.53 -3.88 -21.80
N ARG A 316 30.28 -3.47 -21.64
CA ARG A 316 29.49 -3.49 -20.40
C ARG A 316 28.01 -3.80 -20.68
N VAL A 317 27.62 -4.12 -21.92
CA VAL A 317 26.23 -4.27 -22.35
C VAL A 317 26.14 -5.39 -23.42
N PRO A 318 25.67 -6.60 -23.05
CA PRO A 318 25.83 -7.79 -23.88
C PRO A 318 25.24 -7.64 -25.28
N ASN A 319 26.08 -7.67 -26.32
CA ASN A 319 25.64 -7.34 -27.67
C ASN A 319 26.26 -8.23 -28.77
N ALA A 320 26.22 -9.55 -28.61
CA ALA A 320 26.94 -10.56 -29.42
C ALA A 320 26.73 -10.52 -30.96
N ASN A 321 25.88 -9.62 -31.47
CA ASN A 321 25.73 -9.27 -32.87
C ASN A 321 26.71 -8.17 -33.36
N GLN A 322 27.37 -7.42 -32.47
CA GLN A 322 28.30 -6.32 -32.72
C GLN A 322 27.78 -5.31 -33.76
N LYS A 323 26.50 -4.96 -33.64
CA LYS A 323 25.84 -4.01 -34.52
C LYS A 323 26.29 -2.60 -34.16
N ASP A 324 26.77 -1.88 -35.16
CA ASP A 324 27.21 -0.48 -35.14
C ASP A 324 26.61 0.12 -36.44
N ARG A 325 25.50 0.84 -36.30
CA ARG A 325 24.68 1.32 -37.43
C ARG A 325 25.34 2.49 -38.15
N ASP A 326 25.98 3.39 -37.42
CA ASP A 326 26.43 4.68 -37.95
C ASP A 326 27.96 4.75 -38.19
N GLY A 327 28.72 3.81 -37.63
CA GLY A 327 30.16 3.61 -37.84
C GLY A 327 31.06 4.40 -36.89
N ASP A 328 30.58 4.80 -35.72
CA ASP A 328 31.33 5.59 -34.74
C ASP A 328 32.24 4.73 -33.82
N LYS A 329 31.97 3.41 -33.76
CA LYS A 329 32.58 2.31 -32.97
C LYS A 329 32.02 2.06 -31.57
N VAL A 330 30.93 2.70 -31.20
CA VAL A 330 30.04 2.27 -30.12
C VAL A 330 28.98 1.37 -30.74
N GLY A 331 28.53 0.34 -30.03
CA GLY A 331 27.50 -0.55 -30.55
C GLY A 331 26.09 -0.05 -30.26
N ASP A 332 25.15 -0.35 -31.15
CA ASP A 332 23.71 0.00 -31.04
C ASP A 332 23.04 -0.33 -29.69
N ALA A 333 23.64 -1.22 -28.88
CA ALA A 333 23.12 -1.64 -27.58
C ALA A 333 23.56 -0.73 -26.42
N CYS A 334 24.65 0.03 -26.58
CA CYS A 334 25.23 0.91 -25.57
C CYS A 334 25.51 2.33 -26.09
N ASP A 335 25.08 2.62 -27.31
CA ASP A 335 25.21 3.91 -27.97
C ASP A 335 24.02 4.80 -27.59
N SER A 336 24.28 5.95 -26.98
CA SER A 336 23.28 6.96 -26.63
C SER A 336 22.74 7.74 -27.84
N CYS A 337 23.35 7.59 -29.03
CA CYS A 337 22.84 8.10 -30.30
C CYS A 337 22.97 7.08 -31.47
N PRO A 338 22.18 5.98 -31.51
CA PRO A 338 22.27 4.87 -32.50
C PRO A 338 22.11 5.19 -34.01
N TYR A 339 22.10 6.47 -34.37
CA TYR A 339 21.94 7.03 -35.71
C TYR A 339 22.85 8.25 -35.98
N VAL A 340 23.63 8.75 -35.00
CA VAL A 340 24.38 10.02 -35.07
C VAL A 340 25.74 9.96 -34.33
N GLN A 341 26.81 9.80 -35.10
CA GLN A 341 28.17 9.52 -34.60
C GLN A 341 28.62 10.40 -33.43
N ASN A 342 28.82 9.78 -32.28
CA ASN A 342 29.23 10.38 -31.01
C ASN A 342 30.23 9.48 -30.25
N PRO A 343 31.48 9.26 -30.74
CA PRO A 343 32.40 8.27 -30.16
C PRO A 343 32.91 8.58 -28.75
N ASP A 344 32.56 9.75 -28.21
CA ASP A 344 32.82 10.22 -26.86
C ASP A 344 31.63 10.00 -25.91
N GLN A 345 30.44 9.65 -26.42
CA GLN A 345 29.23 9.29 -25.66
C GLN A 345 28.90 10.30 -24.55
N LEU A 346 29.08 11.59 -24.87
CA LEU A 346 28.76 12.68 -23.96
C LEU A 346 27.25 12.82 -23.82
N ASP A 347 26.81 12.86 -22.57
CA ASP A 347 25.44 13.09 -22.10
C ASP A 347 25.58 14.10 -20.94
N MET A 348 25.25 15.37 -21.20
CA MET A 348 25.50 16.47 -20.27
C MET A 348 24.45 16.58 -19.16
N ASP A 349 23.18 16.29 -19.45
CA ASP A 349 22.07 16.37 -18.50
C ASP A 349 21.61 15.01 -17.97
N ASN A 350 22.32 13.91 -18.29
CA ASN A 350 22.17 12.58 -17.68
C ASN A 350 20.77 11.98 -17.89
N ASP A 351 20.20 12.18 -19.07
CA ASP A 351 18.89 11.64 -19.49
C ASP A 351 19.00 10.30 -20.26
N LEU A 352 20.23 9.85 -20.56
CA LEU A 352 20.62 8.67 -21.36
C LEU A 352 20.62 8.89 -22.90
N ILE A 353 20.43 10.12 -23.36
CA ILE A 353 20.49 10.53 -24.77
C ILE A 353 21.75 11.37 -24.99
N GLY A 354 22.53 11.05 -26.02
CA GLY A 354 23.79 11.77 -26.25
C GLY A 354 23.61 13.19 -26.77
N ASP A 355 24.47 14.13 -26.33
CA ASP A 355 24.50 15.54 -26.77
C ASP A 355 24.27 15.76 -28.30
N PRO A 356 24.75 14.89 -29.23
CA PRO A 356 24.57 15.10 -30.66
C PRO A 356 23.18 14.72 -31.22
N CYS A 357 22.37 13.95 -30.48
CA CYS A 357 21.01 13.56 -30.85
C CYS A 357 19.94 13.98 -29.83
N ASP A 358 20.33 14.50 -28.67
CA ASP A 358 19.46 15.27 -27.79
C ASP A 358 18.98 16.55 -28.52
N THR A 359 17.65 16.74 -28.52
CA THR A 359 16.99 17.95 -29.01
C THR A 359 16.32 18.75 -27.90
N ASN A 360 16.28 18.20 -26.68
CA ASN A 360 15.65 18.74 -25.48
C ASN A 360 14.20 19.21 -25.75
N LYS A 361 13.55 18.54 -26.71
CA LYS A 361 12.22 18.88 -27.24
C LYS A 361 11.23 17.76 -26.93
N ASP A 362 10.69 17.85 -25.74
CA ASP A 362 9.53 17.12 -25.25
C ASP A 362 8.28 18.02 -25.40
N SER A 363 7.23 17.54 -26.08
CA SER A 363 6.02 18.31 -26.38
C SER A 363 4.92 18.21 -25.33
N ASP A 364 4.92 17.16 -24.50
CA ASP A 364 3.88 16.95 -23.49
C ASP A 364 4.40 16.95 -22.04
N GLY A 365 5.70 16.83 -21.83
CA GLY A 365 6.40 17.01 -20.57
C GLY A 365 6.69 15.71 -19.80
N ASP A 366 6.56 14.54 -20.41
CA ASP A 366 6.73 13.23 -19.75
C ASP A 366 8.19 12.83 -19.49
N GLY A 367 9.16 13.40 -20.20
CA GLY A 367 10.58 13.12 -20.08
C GLY A 367 11.24 12.48 -21.29
N HIS A 368 10.48 12.08 -22.31
CA HIS A 368 11.02 11.61 -23.60
C HIS A 368 10.95 12.71 -24.64
N GLN A 369 11.99 12.82 -25.47
CA GLN A 369 11.96 13.77 -26.58
C GLN A 369 11.10 13.25 -27.73
N ASP A 370 10.40 14.16 -28.43
CA ASP A 370 9.52 13.95 -29.62
C ASP A 370 10.02 12.92 -30.67
N SER A 371 11.34 12.71 -30.76
CA SER A 371 11.99 11.84 -31.75
C SER A 371 12.31 10.43 -31.26
N GLN A 372 12.14 10.15 -29.97
CA GLN A 372 12.30 8.84 -29.34
C GLN A 372 11.04 8.38 -28.61
N ASP A 373 10.14 9.30 -28.29
CA ASP A 373 8.82 9.05 -27.72
C ASP A 373 7.88 8.32 -28.72
N ASN A 374 7.27 7.20 -28.29
CA ASN A 374 6.27 6.45 -29.05
C ASN A 374 4.87 7.10 -29.02
N CYS A 375 4.60 8.03 -28.10
CA CYS A 375 3.39 8.85 -28.03
C CYS A 375 3.65 10.38 -27.87
N PRO A 376 4.25 11.09 -28.85
CA PRO A 376 4.68 12.53 -28.79
C PRO A 376 3.67 13.64 -28.44
N ALA A 377 2.48 13.31 -27.95
CA ALA A 377 1.45 14.21 -27.48
C ALA A 377 0.59 13.64 -26.32
N VAL A 378 0.91 12.44 -25.82
CA VAL A 378 0.18 11.75 -24.74
C VAL A 378 1.16 11.15 -23.72
N ILE A 379 1.32 11.87 -22.61
CA ILE A 379 2.19 11.58 -21.46
C ILE A 379 2.23 10.08 -21.12
N ASN A 380 3.36 9.42 -21.38
CA ASN A 380 3.55 8.00 -21.15
C ASN A 380 5.02 7.65 -20.81
N SER A 381 5.58 8.23 -19.75
CA SER A 381 6.99 8.08 -19.37
C SER A 381 7.52 6.64 -19.28
N SER A 382 6.66 5.63 -19.08
CA SER A 382 7.05 4.22 -19.11
C SER A 382 7.30 3.65 -20.51
N GLN A 383 6.85 4.33 -21.57
CA GLN A 383 7.00 3.96 -22.99
C GLN A 383 6.61 2.51 -23.28
N LEU A 384 5.54 2.04 -22.62
CA LEU A 384 5.00 0.69 -22.85
C LEU A 384 4.46 0.62 -24.29
N ASP A 385 4.76 -0.50 -24.94
CA ASP A 385 4.45 -0.85 -26.32
C ASP A 385 4.28 -2.38 -26.31
N THR A 386 3.06 -2.82 -26.05
CA THR A 386 2.74 -4.22 -25.72
C THR A 386 2.83 -5.15 -26.93
N ASP A 387 2.33 -4.75 -28.09
CA ASP A 387 2.34 -5.53 -29.34
C ASP A 387 3.66 -5.37 -30.15
N LYS A 388 4.39 -4.27 -29.95
CA LYS A 388 5.66 -3.90 -30.60
C LYS A 388 5.50 -3.42 -32.05
N ASP A 389 4.37 -2.76 -32.32
CA ASP A 389 4.08 -1.96 -33.53
C ASP A 389 4.94 -0.68 -33.61
N GLY A 390 5.23 -0.06 -32.46
CA GLY A 390 5.97 1.20 -32.33
C GLY A 390 5.12 2.44 -32.03
N LEU A 391 3.82 2.27 -31.82
CA LEU A 391 2.97 3.14 -30.99
C LEU A 391 3.10 2.70 -29.52
N GLY A 392 2.64 3.53 -28.58
CA GLY A 392 2.61 3.16 -27.16
C GLY A 392 1.18 3.03 -26.64
N ASP A 393 0.97 2.15 -25.66
CA ASP A 393 -0.36 1.76 -25.15
C ASP A 393 -1.26 2.97 -24.77
N GLU A 394 -0.69 4.07 -24.27
CA GLU A 394 -1.48 5.27 -23.90
C GLU A 394 -1.98 6.08 -25.12
N CYS A 395 -1.49 5.80 -26.34
CA CYS A 395 -1.93 6.41 -27.59
C CYS A 395 -2.33 5.44 -28.71
N ASP A 396 -2.35 4.13 -28.44
CA ASP A 396 -2.99 3.13 -29.31
C ASP A 396 -4.52 3.09 -29.08
N GLU A 397 -5.23 2.28 -29.88
CA GLU A 397 -6.63 1.88 -29.68
C GLU A 397 -6.80 0.34 -29.55
N ASP A 398 -5.74 -0.48 -29.71
CA ASP A 398 -5.76 -1.97 -29.77
C ASP A 398 -4.40 -2.52 -29.23
N ASP A 399 -4.13 -2.38 -27.92
CA ASP A 399 -2.82 -2.58 -27.24
C ASP A 399 -2.10 -3.93 -27.54
N ASP A 400 -2.81 -4.97 -28.01
CA ASP A 400 -2.28 -6.30 -28.27
C ASP A 400 -2.47 -6.81 -29.72
N ASP A 401 -2.93 -5.95 -30.64
CA ASP A 401 -3.14 -6.19 -32.08
C ASP A 401 -4.01 -7.43 -32.40
N ASP A 402 -4.94 -7.79 -31.50
CA ASP A 402 -5.87 -8.91 -31.70
C ASP A 402 -7.04 -8.55 -32.64
N GLY A 403 -7.37 -7.25 -32.72
CA GLY A 403 -8.46 -6.68 -33.51
C GLY A 403 -9.73 -6.30 -32.73
N ILE A 404 -9.65 -6.22 -31.40
CA ILE A 404 -10.70 -5.78 -30.49
C ILE A 404 -10.22 -4.53 -29.71
N PRO A 405 -10.70 -3.32 -30.06
CA PRO A 405 -10.21 -2.10 -29.44
C PRO A 405 -10.52 -1.99 -27.94
N ASP A 406 -9.54 -1.57 -27.13
CA ASP A 406 -9.57 -1.66 -25.64
C ASP A 406 -10.79 -1.00 -25.02
N LEU A 407 -11.19 0.16 -25.56
CA LEU A 407 -12.27 1.00 -25.02
C LEU A 407 -13.47 1.19 -25.96
N LEU A 408 -13.31 0.90 -27.26
CA LEU A 408 -14.29 1.28 -28.30
C LEU A 408 -14.94 0.05 -28.96
N PRO A 409 -16.25 0.11 -29.28
CA PRO A 409 -16.93 -1.01 -29.96
C PRO A 409 -16.25 -1.39 -31.29
N PRO A 410 -15.87 -2.66 -31.52
CA PRO A 410 -16.49 -3.87 -30.96
C PRO A 410 -16.14 -4.27 -29.52
N GLY A 411 -15.11 -3.67 -28.90
CA GLY A 411 -14.77 -3.83 -27.48
C GLY A 411 -15.79 -3.19 -26.51
N PRO A 412 -15.39 -2.94 -25.24
CA PRO A 412 -14.03 -2.98 -24.72
C PRO A 412 -13.41 -4.37 -24.72
N ASP A 413 -12.08 -4.42 -24.75
CA ASP A 413 -11.33 -5.65 -24.57
C ASP A 413 -11.36 -6.11 -23.10
N ASN A 414 -11.47 -7.42 -22.86
CA ASN A 414 -11.42 -8.01 -21.53
C ASN A 414 -10.04 -8.56 -21.10
N CYS A 415 -9.05 -8.59 -22.00
CA CYS A 415 -7.64 -8.88 -21.76
C CYS A 415 -6.73 -7.99 -22.62
N ARG A 416 -6.85 -6.66 -22.46
CA ARG A 416 -6.12 -5.61 -23.20
C ARG A 416 -4.65 -5.90 -23.59
N LEU A 417 -3.91 -6.66 -22.80
CA LEU A 417 -2.48 -6.93 -23.00
C LEU A 417 -2.16 -8.39 -23.44
N ILE A 418 -3.18 -9.22 -23.71
CA ILE A 418 -3.02 -10.66 -24.02
C ILE A 418 -3.98 -11.11 -25.13
N PRO A 419 -3.49 -11.31 -26.39
CA PRO A 419 -4.33 -11.49 -27.57
C PRO A 419 -5.35 -12.62 -27.45
N ASN A 420 -6.63 -12.27 -27.44
CA ASN A 420 -7.74 -13.21 -27.23
C ASN A 420 -9.01 -12.94 -28.09
N PRO A 421 -8.97 -12.99 -29.46
CA PRO A 421 -10.01 -12.40 -30.34
C PRO A 421 -11.43 -13.00 -30.29
N LEU A 422 -11.65 -13.97 -29.39
CA LEU A 422 -12.92 -14.60 -29.06
C LEU A 422 -13.55 -14.03 -27.78
N GLN A 423 -12.82 -13.23 -27.00
CA GLN A 423 -13.28 -12.54 -25.78
C GLN A 423 -13.96 -13.52 -24.81
N GLU A 424 -13.30 -14.66 -24.56
CA GLU A 424 -13.87 -15.70 -23.69
C GLU A 424 -13.76 -15.27 -22.22
N ASP A 425 -14.89 -14.97 -21.60
CA ASP A 425 -15.11 -14.74 -20.17
C ASP A 425 -16.13 -15.79 -19.67
N SER A 426 -15.75 -16.60 -18.68
CA SER A 426 -16.55 -17.75 -18.22
C SER A 426 -17.52 -17.45 -17.07
N ASP A 427 -17.22 -16.46 -16.22
CA ASP A 427 -18.01 -16.17 -15.02
C ASP A 427 -18.65 -14.77 -15.00
N GLY A 428 -18.27 -13.91 -15.94
CA GLY A 428 -18.96 -12.68 -16.32
C GLY A 428 -18.52 -11.45 -15.53
N ASP A 429 -17.28 -11.42 -15.03
CA ASP A 429 -16.78 -10.33 -14.18
C ASP A 429 -16.22 -9.13 -14.98
N GLY A 430 -15.86 -9.36 -16.26
CA GLY A 430 -15.32 -8.36 -17.17
C GLY A 430 -13.83 -8.51 -17.49
N VAL A 431 -13.14 -9.48 -16.88
CA VAL A 431 -11.78 -9.92 -17.24
C VAL A 431 -11.90 -11.19 -18.10
N GLY A 432 -11.01 -11.39 -19.07
CA GLY A 432 -11.02 -12.58 -19.91
C GLY A 432 -10.28 -13.75 -19.28
N ASN A 433 -10.71 -14.98 -19.61
CA ASN A 433 -10.18 -16.23 -19.04
C ASN A 433 -8.65 -16.41 -19.18
N VAL A 434 -7.99 -15.68 -20.09
CA VAL A 434 -6.55 -15.79 -20.36
C VAL A 434 -5.70 -14.88 -19.47
N CYS A 435 -6.25 -13.75 -19.01
CA CYS A 435 -5.58 -12.72 -18.19
C CYS A 435 -6.06 -12.69 -16.72
N GLU A 436 -6.96 -13.60 -16.34
CA GLU A 436 -7.68 -13.71 -15.06
C GLU A 436 -6.86 -13.53 -13.76
N ASN A 437 -5.55 -13.84 -13.75
CA ASN A 437 -4.71 -13.77 -12.52
C ASN A 437 -3.32 -13.17 -12.77
N ASP A 438 -3.06 -12.75 -14.01
CA ASP A 438 -1.75 -12.38 -14.58
C ASP A 438 -2.13 -11.57 -15.83
N PHE A 439 -2.38 -10.27 -15.64
CA PHE A 439 -3.07 -9.45 -16.63
C PHE A 439 -2.17 -8.99 -17.80
N ASP A 440 -0.86 -8.94 -17.60
CA ASP A 440 0.15 -8.56 -18.61
C ASP A 440 1.06 -9.73 -19.04
N ASN A 441 0.83 -10.95 -18.54
CA ASN A 441 1.50 -12.19 -18.94
C ASN A 441 2.99 -12.26 -18.55
N ASP A 442 3.41 -11.55 -17.50
CA ASP A 442 4.80 -11.50 -17.02
C ASP A 442 5.20 -12.70 -16.14
N THR A 443 4.24 -13.58 -15.84
CA THR A 443 4.31 -14.78 -14.98
C THR A 443 4.18 -14.54 -13.47
N ILE A 444 4.05 -13.29 -13.03
CA ILE A 444 3.77 -12.88 -11.66
C ILE A 444 2.26 -12.60 -11.55
N ILE A 445 1.67 -12.96 -10.41
CA ILE A 445 0.22 -12.79 -10.22
C ILE A 445 -0.09 -11.37 -9.74
N ASP A 446 -1.18 -10.76 -10.26
CA ASP A 446 -1.60 -9.37 -9.98
C ASP A 446 -1.56 -8.97 -8.49
N SER A 447 -1.81 -9.93 -7.60
CA SER A 447 -1.87 -9.70 -6.15
C SER A 447 -0.51 -9.48 -5.47
N ILE A 448 0.59 -9.93 -6.08
CA ILE A 448 1.96 -9.75 -5.57
C ILE A 448 2.82 -8.89 -6.50
N ASP A 449 2.41 -8.78 -7.76
CA ASP A 449 3.02 -7.88 -8.72
C ASP A 449 2.85 -6.40 -8.29
N VAL A 450 3.87 -5.64 -8.63
CA VAL A 450 4.05 -4.22 -8.39
C VAL A 450 3.40 -3.38 -9.50
N CYS A 451 3.27 -3.91 -10.72
CA CYS A 451 2.69 -3.20 -11.86
C CYS A 451 1.83 -4.09 -12.79
N PRO A 452 0.62 -4.55 -12.38
CA PRO A 452 -0.20 -5.57 -13.10
C PRO A 452 -0.80 -5.16 -14.46
N GLU A 453 -0.24 -4.14 -15.09
CA GLU A 453 -0.59 -3.67 -16.43
C GLU A 453 0.70 -3.20 -17.14
N ASN A 454 1.85 -3.82 -16.84
CA ASN A 454 3.16 -3.56 -17.43
C ASN A 454 4.14 -4.73 -17.15
N ALA A 455 4.24 -5.64 -18.13
CA ALA A 455 5.06 -6.85 -18.05
C ALA A 455 6.59 -6.64 -17.93
N GLU A 456 7.07 -5.40 -17.99
CA GLU A 456 8.48 -5.07 -17.77
C GLU A 456 8.79 -4.82 -16.28
N VAL A 457 7.79 -4.75 -15.38
CA VAL A 457 7.94 -4.24 -14.00
C VAL A 457 7.29 -5.12 -12.91
N THR A 458 7.65 -6.41 -12.90
CA THR A 458 7.25 -7.43 -11.90
C THR A 458 7.35 -7.04 -10.40
N LEU A 459 8.40 -6.32 -9.99
CA LEU A 459 8.81 -6.17 -8.59
C LEU A 459 9.55 -4.84 -8.36
N THR A 460 9.69 -4.44 -7.09
CA THR A 460 10.59 -3.34 -6.71
C THR A 460 12.04 -3.80 -6.72
N ASP A 461 12.86 -3.23 -7.59
CA ASP A 461 14.28 -3.56 -7.74
C ASP A 461 15.10 -2.32 -8.13
N PHE A 462 16.05 -1.94 -7.28
CA PHE A 462 17.04 -0.88 -7.50
C PHE A 462 18.48 -1.42 -7.67
N ARG A 463 18.69 -2.71 -7.99
CA ARG A 463 20.03 -3.26 -8.25
C ARG A 463 20.68 -2.65 -9.50
N ALA A 464 19.89 -2.35 -10.51
CA ALA A 464 20.32 -1.56 -11.66
C ALA A 464 19.91 -0.09 -11.45
N TYR A 465 20.91 0.80 -11.33
CA TYR A 465 20.69 2.23 -11.12
C TYR A 465 21.76 3.08 -11.83
N GLN A 466 21.34 4.27 -12.26
CA GLN A 466 22.23 5.34 -12.72
C GLN A 466 22.69 6.14 -11.49
N THR A 467 24.00 6.36 -11.35
CA THR A 467 24.54 7.34 -10.40
C THR A 467 24.63 8.69 -11.10
N VAL A 468 24.04 9.74 -10.51
CA VAL A 468 24.06 11.10 -11.07
C VAL A 468 24.73 12.04 -10.06
N VAL A 469 25.81 12.70 -10.48
CA VAL A 469 26.57 13.64 -9.65
C VAL A 469 26.11 15.07 -9.95
N LEU A 470 25.65 15.79 -8.93
CA LEU A 470 25.01 17.10 -9.09
C LEU A 470 25.97 18.29 -8.88
N ASP A 471 27.24 18.06 -8.53
CA ASP A 471 28.32 19.06 -8.51
C ASP A 471 29.66 18.52 -9.05
N PRO A 472 29.76 18.13 -10.33
CA PRO A 472 30.97 17.52 -10.90
C PRO A 472 32.20 18.46 -10.89
N GLU A 473 32.01 19.77 -10.75
CA GLU A 473 33.11 20.77 -10.70
C GLU A 473 33.56 21.13 -9.26
N GLY A 474 33.07 20.43 -8.23
CA GLY A 474 33.34 20.74 -6.82
C GLY A 474 34.81 20.63 -6.37
N ASP A 475 35.17 21.36 -5.31
CA ASP A 475 36.49 21.28 -4.65
C ASP A 475 36.64 20.02 -3.74
N ALA A 476 35.55 19.30 -3.49
CA ALA A 476 35.43 18.27 -2.45
C ALA A 476 34.99 16.89 -2.99
N GLN A 477 35.38 16.59 -4.24
CA GLN A 477 35.01 15.40 -5.01
C GLN A 477 35.18 14.08 -4.23
N ILE A 478 34.12 13.70 -3.51
CA ILE A 478 33.87 12.38 -2.96
C ILE A 478 32.48 12.02 -3.48
N ASP A 479 32.45 11.11 -4.45
CA ASP A 479 31.18 10.62 -4.99
C ASP A 479 30.44 9.76 -3.95
N PRO A 480 29.10 9.69 -3.99
CA PRO A 480 28.36 8.81 -3.11
C PRO A 480 28.69 7.33 -3.39
N ASN A 481 28.98 6.56 -2.33
CA ASN A 481 29.09 5.10 -2.43
C ASN A 481 27.75 4.46 -2.05
N TRP A 482 27.12 3.76 -3.01
CA TRP A 482 25.81 3.11 -2.85
C TRP A 482 25.97 1.59 -2.75
N VAL A 483 25.44 1.01 -1.68
CA VAL A 483 25.37 -0.45 -1.47
C VAL A 483 23.91 -0.87 -1.56
N VAL A 484 23.60 -1.88 -2.37
CA VAL A 484 22.22 -2.34 -2.60
C VAL A 484 22.00 -3.72 -1.95
N LEU A 485 21.01 -3.81 -1.07
CA LEU A 485 20.65 -4.98 -0.26
C LEU A 485 19.17 -5.36 -0.48
N ASP A 486 18.67 -6.41 0.19
CA ASP A 486 17.31 -6.96 0.04
C ASP A 486 16.86 -7.11 -1.42
N GLN A 487 17.78 -7.59 -2.28
CA GLN A 487 17.55 -7.82 -3.71
C GLN A 487 17.09 -6.57 -4.49
N GLY A 488 17.55 -5.37 -4.10
CA GLY A 488 17.13 -4.11 -4.72
C GLY A 488 16.09 -3.33 -3.94
N ARG A 489 15.70 -3.80 -2.74
CA ARG A 489 14.70 -3.14 -1.90
C ARG A 489 15.27 -2.42 -0.69
N GLU A 490 16.59 -2.41 -0.55
CA GLU A 490 17.31 -1.60 0.41
C GLU A 490 18.54 -0.96 -0.23
N ILE A 491 18.78 0.32 0.07
CA ILE A 491 19.98 1.05 -0.38
C ILE A 491 20.63 1.66 0.86
N VAL A 492 21.96 1.53 0.97
CA VAL A 492 22.77 2.17 2.00
C VAL A 492 23.79 3.08 1.32
N GLN A 493 23.90 4.33 1.79
CA GLN A 493 24.96 5.25 1.37
C GLN A 493 25.92 5.43 2.55
N THR A 494 27.22 5.25 2.28
CA THR A 494 28.26 5.09 3.33
C THR A 494 29.23 6.26 3.47
N MET A 495 29.21 7.24 2.56
CA MET A 495 30.22 8.30 2.45
C MET A 495 29.66 9.69 2.77
N ASN A 496 30.45 10.56 3.38
CA ASN A 496 30.13 11.98 3.35
C ASN A 496 30.50 12.53 1.97
N SER A 497 29.51 12.67 1.10
CA SER A 497 29.70 12.89 -0.34
C SER A 497 29.13 14.21 -0.84
N ASP A 498 29.60 14.62 -2.02
CA ASP A 498 28.95 15.64 -2.86
C ASP A 498 27.48 15.26 -3.19
N PRO A 499 26.63 16.22 -3.60
CA PRO A 499 25.22 15.94 -3.88
C PRO A 499 25.08 14.94 -5.03
N GLY A 500 24.34 13.87 -4.79
CA GLY A 500 24.16 12.83 -5.79
C GLY A 500 22.90 12.00 -5.63
N LEU A 501 22.58 11.28 -6.70
CA LEU A 501 21.39 10.44 -6.84
C LEU A 501 21.81 9.02 -7.20
N ALA A 502 21.07 8.03 -6.69
CA ALA A 502 20.95 6.72 -7.32
C ALA A 502 19.53 6.61 -7.88
N VAL A 503 19.42 6.54 -9.21
CA VAL A 503 18.16 6.57 -9.97
C VAL A 503 17.93 5.21 -10.59
N GLY A 504 16.82 4.54 -10.27
CA GLY A 504 16.42 3.30 -10.94
C GLY A 504 16.10 3.57 -12.42
N TYR A 505 16.27 2.57 -13.29
CA TYR A 505 16.01 2.75 -14.73
C TYR A 505 14.51 2.78 -15.08
N THR A 506 13.65 2.11 -14.30
CA THR A 506 12.20 2.08 -14.53
C THR A 506 11.56 3.46 -14.38
N ALA A 507 10.77 3.85 -15.38
CA ALA A 507 9.99 5.09 -15.42
C ALA A 507 8.48 4.81 -15.25
N PHE A 508 7.72 5.79 -14.74
CA PHE A 508 6.32 5.59 -14.34
C PHE A 508 5.39 6.74 -14.77
N ASN A 509 4.25 6.39 -15.39
CA ASN A 509 3.15 7.32 -15.73
C ASN A 509 2.36 7.77 -14.48
N GLY A 510 2.42 6.99 -13.41
CA GLY A 510 1.76 7.25 -12.13
C GLY A 510 2.15 6.20 -11.10
N VAL A 511 2.54 6.64 -9.91
CA VAL A 511 3.23 5.77 -8.94
C VAL A 511 2.88 6.11 -7.50
N ASP A 512 2.74 5.08 -6.68
CA ASP A 512 2.85 5.19 -5.23
C ASP A 512 4.22 4.63 -4.82
N PHE A 513 5.01 5.40 -4.07
CA PHE A 513 6.38 5.02 -3.69
C PHE A 513 6.62 5.24 -2.20
N GLU A 514 7.09 4.21 -1.52
CA GLU A 514 7.34 4.22 -0.09
C GLU A 514 8.61 3.48 0.29
N GLY A 515 9.15 3.86 1.44
CA GLY A 515 10.40 3.33 1.96
C GLY A 515 10.62 3.82 3.39
N THR A 516 11.66 3.29 4.01
CA THR A 516 12.02 3.56 5.40
C THR A 516 13.35 4.28 5.45
N PHE A 517 13.32 5.53 5.91
CA PHE A 517 14.46 6.43 6.00
C PHE A 517 15.06 6.36 7.41
N HIS A 518 16.36 6.07 7.50
CA HIS A 518 17.09 6.00 8.75
C HIS A 518 18.53 6.52 8.55
N VAL A 519 19.06 7.30 9.50
CA VAL A 519 20.47 7.72 9.51
C VAL A 519 21.16 7.00 10.67
N ASN A 520 22.01 6.00 10.36
CA ASN A 520 22.58 5.08 11.35
C ASN A 520 23.81 5.64 12.08
N THR A 521 23.92 6.97 12.16
CA THR A 521 25.01 7.65 12.86
C THR A 521 24.51 8.79 13.75
N ILE A 522 25.43 9.33 14.54
CA ILE A 522 25.30 10.57 15.34
C ILE A 522 26.26 11.66 14.82
N THR A 523 26.82 11.44 13.63
CA THR A 523 27.73 12.35 12.92
C THR A 523 27.02 13.00 11.74
N ASP A 524 27.41 14.25 11.49
CA ASP A 524 26.78 15.16 10.54
C ASP A 524 25.31 15.51 10.85
N ASP A 525 24.78 16.52 10.15
CA ASP A 525 23.42 17.04 10.34
C ASP A 525 22.71 17.43 9.02
N ASP A 526 23.24 16.93 7.90
CA ASP A 526 23.02 17.38 6.52
C ASP A 526 21.83 16.69 5.81
N TYR A 527 21.78 16.75 4.49
CA TYR A 527 20.59 16.43 3.70
C TYR A 527 20.58 14.98 3.21
N ALA A 528 19.44 14.33 3.43
CA ALA A 528 19.09 13.06 2.80
C ALA A 528 17.63 13.08 2.34
N GLY A 529 17.26 12.18 1.42
CA GLY A 529 15.94 12.21 0.82
C GLY A 529 15.74 11.20 -0.29
N PHE A 530 14.70 11.42 -1.09
CA PHE A 530 14.40 10.63 -2.28
C PHE A 530 13.87 11.54 -3.40
N ILE A 531 13.96 11.04 -4.63
CA ILE A 531 13.50 11.72 -5.84
C ILE A 531 12.38 10.93 -6.52
N PHE A 532 11.60 11.63 -7.32
CA PHE A 532 10.58 11.04 -8.18
C PHE A 532 10.32 11.91 -9.39
N GLY A 533 9.85 11.28 -10.47
CA GLY A 533 9.65 11.95 -11.75
C GLY A 533 10.96 12.56 -12.27
N TYR A 534 12.05 11.81 -12.16
CA TYR A 534 13.33 12.17 -12.77
C TYR A 534 13.25 11.90 -14.26
N GLN A 535 13.56 12.92 -15.04
CA GLN A 535 13.67 12.86 -16.49
C GLN A 535 15.16 12.96 -16.82
N ASP A 536 15.72 14.11 -16.45
CA ASP A 536 17.13 14.48 -16.56
C ASP A 536 17.63 15.11 -15.23
N SER A 537 18.94 15.33 -15.10
CA SER A 537 19.60 15.90 -13.92
C SER A 537 19.31 17.39 -13.68
N SER A 538 18.62 18.04 -14.61
CA SER A 538 18.00 19.35 -14.45
C SER A 538 16.51 19.27 -14.07
N SER A 539 15.85 18.12 -14.19
CA SER A 539 14.38 17.97 -14.16
C SER A 539 13.91 16.79 -13.32
N PHE A 540 13.69 17.04 -12.03
CA PHE A 540 13.19 16.04 -11.09
C PHE A 540 12.51 16.67 -9.87
N TYR A 541 11.58 15.96 -9.23
CA TYR A 541 11.10 16.34 -7.90
C TYR A 541 11.99 15.70 -6.83
N VAL A 542 12.28 16.44 -5.76
CA VAL A 542 13.07 15.95 -4.62
C VAL A 542 12.35 16.22 -3.30
N VAL A 543 12.23 15.18 -2.48
CA VAL A 543 11.86 15.28 -1.07
C VAL A 543 13.12 15.12 -0.26
N MET A 544 13.53 16.17 0.44
CA MET A 544 14.78 16.23 1.20
C MET A 544 14.54 16.71 2.63
N TRP A 545 15.34 16.20 3.56
CA TRP A 545 15.21 16.49 4.99
C TRP A 545 16.59 16.72 5.60
N LYS A 546 16.76 17.87 6.28
CA LYS A 546 17.95 18.22 7.04
C LYS A 546 17.69 18.25 8.55
N GLN A 547 18.69 17.90 9.37
CA GLN A 547 18.56 17.88 10.83
C GLN A 547 18.66 19.28 11.47
N VAL A 548 19.71 20.05 11.16
CA VAL A 548 20.00 21.37 11.77
C VAL A 548 19.97 22.50 10.73
N GLU A 549 19.88 23.76 11.16
CA GLU A 549 20.05 24.92 10.28
C GLU A 549 21.54 25.14 9.94
N GLN A 550 21.90 25.10 8.65
CA GLN A 550 23.27 25.33 8.19
C GLN A 550 23.32 26.23 6.95
N ILE A 551 24.32 27.12 6.93
CA ILE A 551 24.65 27.94 5.75
C ILE A 551 25.73 27.20 4.98
N TYR A 552 25.53 26.97 3.68
CA TYR A 552 26.50 26.25 2.87
C TYR A 552 27.86 26.97 2.90
N TRP A 553 28.95 26.21 3.00
CA TRP A 553 30.28 26.78 3.19
C TRP A 553 30.77 27.57 1.97
N GLN A 554 30.34 27.20 0.76
CA GLN A 554 30.58 27.98 -0.44
C GLN A 554 29.53 29.08 -0.61
N ALA A 555 29.95 30.34 -0.51
CA ALA A 555 29.07 31.50 -0.67
C ALA A 555 28.82 31.92 -2.14
N ASN A 556 29.51 31.27 -3.09
CA ASN A 556 29.28 31.39 -4.53
C ASN A 556 28.50 30.16 -5.02
N PRO A 557 27.65 30.28 -6.06
CA PRO A 557 27.35 31.52 -6.81
C PRO A 557 26.43 32.48 -6.01
N PHE A 558 25.74 31.97 -4.99
CA PHE A 558 25.02 32.77 -4.00
C PHE A 558 25.04 32.08 -2.62
N ARG A 559 24.73 32.85 -1.57
CA ARG A 559 24.71 32.35 -0.18
C ARG A 559 23.48 31.49 0.08
N ALA A 560 23.62 30.17 -0.04
CA ALA A 560 22.59 29.21 0.32
C ALA A 560 22.44 29.05 1.84
N VAL A 561 21.21 29.03 2.33
CA VAL A 561 20.85 28.77 3.73
C VAL A 561 19.85 27.63 3.76
N ALA A 562 20.15 26.57 4.51
CA ALA A 562 19.26 25.43 4.74
C ALA A 562 18.63 25.54 6.13
N GLU A 563 17.31 25.43 6.19
CA GLU A 563 16.54 25.33 7.42
C GLU A 563 16.10 23.87 7.63
N PRO A 564 16.02 23.37 8.88
CA PRO A 564 15.72 21.97 9.14
C PRO A 564 14.25 21.63 8.88
N GLY A 565 13.98 20.35 8.69
CA GLY A 565 12.66 19.84 8.32
C GLY A 565 12.53 19.44 6.85
N ILE A 566 11.45 18.74 6.57
CA ILE A 566 11.16 18.14 5.27
C ILE A 566 10.79 19.26 4.27
N GLN A 567 11.37 19.20 3.08
CA GLN A 567 11.12 20.09 1.96
C GLN A 567 10.80 19.25 0.72
N LEU A 568 9.76 19.62 -0.03
CA LEU A 568 9.49 19.11 -1.37
C LEU A 568 9.80 20.22 -2.36
N LYS A 569 10.68 19.94 -3.32
CA LYS A 569 11.10 20.88 -4.36
C LYS A 569 10.87 20.29 -5.75
N ALA A 570 10.58 21.16 -6.72
CA ALA A 570 10.71 20.85 -8.14
C ALA A 570 12.02 21.47 -8.63
N VAL A 571 12.88 20.64 -9.21
CA VAL A 571 14.10 21.07 -9.92
C VAL A 571 13.74 21.20 -11.39
N LYS A 572 13.98 22.38 -11.97
CA LYS A 572 13.94 22.62 -13.42
C LYS A 572 15.05 23.63 -13.74
N SER A 573 16.28 23.13 -13.74
CA SER A 573 17.51 23.92 -13.85
C SER A 573 17.76 24.38 -15.29
N ASN A 574 18.17 25.63 -15.45
CA ASN A 574 18.65 26.15 -16.74
C ASN A 574 20.19 26.05 -16.91
N THR A 575 20.90 25.47 -15.95
CA THR A 575 22.36 25.27 -15.99
C THR A 575 22.80 23.82 -15.83
N GLY A 576 21.89 22.90 -15.49
CA GLY A 576 22.26 21.53 -15.11
C GLY A 576 23.06 21.44 -13.81
N PRO A 577 23.72 20.28 -13.59
CA PRO A 577 24.67 20.03 -12.50
C PRO A 577 25.76 21.10 -12.35
N GLY A 578 26.23 21.30 -11.12
CA GLY A 578 27.28 22.26 -10.78
C GLY A 578 26.86 23.32 -9.74
N GLU A 579 27.67 24.36 -9.60
CA GLU A 579 27.61 25.27 -8.43
C GLU A 579 26.26 25.98 -8.21
N ASN A 580 25.50 26.26 -9.30
CA ASN A 580 24.19 26.91 -9.23
C ASN A 580 23.12 25.95 -8.70
N LEU A 581 23.04 24.75 -9.25
CA LEU A 581 22.05 23.74 -8.85
C LEU A 581 22.34 23.26 -7.43
N ARG A 582 23.60 22.95 -7.11
CA ARG A 582 24.06 22.60 -5.76
C ARG A 582 23.61 23.59 -4.70
N ASN A 583 23.93 24.88 -4.86
CA ASN A 583 23.55 25.90 -3.89
C ASN A 583 22.01 26.08 -3.82
N SER A 584 21.30 25.81 -4.92
CA SER A 584 19.83 25.86 -4.99
C SER A 584 19.16 24.67 -4.29
N LEU A 585 19.73 23.47 -4.42
CA LEU A 585 19.32 22.28 -3.67
C LEU A 585 19.54 22.47 -2.16
N TRP A 586 20.68 23.04 -1.76
CA TRP A 586 20.93 23.37 -0.36
C TRP A 586 19.94 24.41 0.20
N HIS A 587 19.64 25.45 -0.57
CA HIS A 587 18.85 26.56 -0.09
C HIS A 587 17.38 26.20 0.17
N THR A 588 16.90 26.54 1.36
CA THR A 588 15.47 26.53 1.67
C THR A 588 14.78 27.76 1.10
N GLY A 589 14.23 27.62 -0.11
CA GLY A 589 13.46 28.66 -0.78
C GLY A 589 13.39 28.44 -2.28
N ASP A 590 12.77 29.39 -2.98
CA ASP A 590 12.80 29.46 -4.43
C ASP A 590 14.14 30.06 -4.90
N THR A 591 14.65 29.52 -6.00
CA THR A 591 15.84 30.01 -6.72
C THR A 591 15.46 30.16 -8.18
N SER A 592 15.65 31.36 -8.73
CA SER A 592 15.21 31.67 -10.09
C SER A 592 15.91 30.77 -11.10
N ASP A 593 15.11 30.19 -12.00
CA ASP A 593 15.57 29.35 -13.11
C ASP A 593 16.37 28.09 -12.68
N GLN A 594 16.16 27.63 -11.43
CA GLN A 594 16.90 26.53 -10.80
C GLN A 594 15.97 25.56 -10.04
N VAL A 595 15.52 25.95 -8.84
CA VAL A 595 14.75 25.09 -7.93
C VAL A 595 13.61 25.87 -7.28
N LYS A 596 12.41 25.28 -7.27
CA LYS A 596 11.17 25.83 -6.71
C LYS A 596 10.73 25.03 -5.48
N LEU A 597 10.49 25.69 -4.35
CA LEU A 597 10.02 25.06 -3.12
C LEU A 597 8.50 24.90 -3.17
N LEU A 598 8.01 23.68 -3.44
CA LEU A 598 6.58 23.39 -3.51
C LEU A 598 5.93 23.35 -2.12
N TRP A 599 6.65 22.79 -1.14
CA TRP A 599 6.17 22.66 0.24
C TRP A 599 7.33 22.51 1.22
N LYS A 600 7.08 22.94 2.46
CA LYS A 600 7.98 22.76 3.60
C LYS A 600 7.19 22.46 4.87
N ASP A 601 7.74 21.61 5.73
CA ASP A 601 7.16 21.33 7.05
C ASP A 601 7.16 22.59 7.94
N VAL A 602 5.97 23.08 8.25
CA VAL A 602 5.72 24.24 9.12
C VAL A 602 6.23 24.06 10.55
N ARG A 603 6.50 22.82 10.98
CA ARG A 603 7.08 22.52 12.29
C ARG A 603 8.58 22.79 12.35
N ASN A 604 9.27 22.76 11.20
CA ASN A 604 10.70 23.02 11.07
C ASN A 604 11.55 22.09 11.96
N VAL A 605 11.20 20.80 11.99
CA VAL A 605 11.81 19.76 12.84
C VAL A 605 12.66 18.84 11.97
N GLY A 606 13.97 18.78 12.26
CA GLY A 606 14.90 17.86 11.64
C GLY A 606 14.64 16.38 11.96
N TRP A 607 15.25 15.48 11.18
CA TRP A 607 15.30 14.06 11.52
C TRP A 607 16.15 13.84 12.78
N LYS A 608 15.96 12.72 13.47
CA LYS A 608 16.71 12.36 14.68
C LYS A 608 17.70 11.25 14.35
N ASP A 609 18.88 11.30 14.96
CA ASP A 609 19.89 10.24 14.91
C ASP A 609 19.26 8.87 15.20
N LYS A 610 19.66 7.83 14.44
CA LYS A 610 19.27 6.43 14.66
C LYS A 610 17.77 6.24 14.89
N THR A 611 16.95 6.98 14.14
CA THR A 611 15.49 6.95 14.22
C THR A 611 14.92 6.69 12.83
N SER A 612 14.08 5.68 12.70
CA SER A 612 13.45 5.32 11.44
C SER A 612 12.15 6.09 11.17
N TYR A 613 11.94 6.42 9.90
CA TYR A 613 10.76 7.11 9.42
C TYR A 613 10.25 6.47 8.12
N ARG A 614 8.99 6.05 8.07
CA ARG A 614 8.36 5.63 6.80
C ARG A 614 7.95 6.86 6.01
N TRP A 615 8.23 6.92 4.71
CA TRP A 615 7.57 7.85 3.80
C TRP A 615 6.56 7.13 2.90
N PHE A 616 5.56 7.86 2.41
CA PHE A 616 4.60 7.40 1.42
C PHE A 616 4.29 8.54 0.45
N LEU A 617 4.85 8.47 -0.76
CA LEU A 617 4.58 9.34 -1.91
C LEU A 617 3.41 8.76 -2.71
N GLN A 618 2.57 9.66 -3.21
CA GLN A 618 1.59 9.40 -4.27
C GLN A 618 1.78 10.46 -5.36
N HIS A 619 2.09 10.03 -6.57
CA HIS A 619 2.28 10.88 -7.74
C HIS A 619 1.31 10.46 -8.86
N ARG A 620 0.51 11.39 -9.40
CA ARG A 620 -0.30 11.21 -10.62
C ARG A 620 -0.01 12.36 -11.60
N PRO A 621 1.05 12.23 -12.43
CA PRO A 621 1.44 13.14 -13.48
C PRO A 621 0.33 13.78 -14.32
N GLN A 622 -0.64 12.98 -14.77
CA GLN A 622 -1.73 13.39 -15.68
C GLN A 622 -2.50 14.63 -15.18
N ASP A 623 -2.64 14.80 -13.86
CA ASP A 623 -3.25 15.97 -13.22
C ASP A 623 -2.27 16.74 -12.29
N GLY A 624 -1.00 16.35 -12.26
CA GLY A 624 0.04 16.91 -11.39
C GLY A 624 -0.16 16.63 -9.90
N TYR A 625 -0.92 15.60 -9.52
CA TYR A 625 -1.19 15.31 -8.11
C TYR A 625 0.06 14.80 -7.41
N ILE A 626 0.47 15.48 -6.35
CA ILE A 626 1.56 15.05 -5.46
C ILE A 626 1.05 15.08 -4.02
N ARG A 627 1.29 14.00 -3.28
CA ARG A 627 1.15 13.97 -1.82
C ARG A 627 2.21 13.10 -1.19
N VAL A 628 2.87 13.59 -0.14
CA VAL A 628 3.84 12.84 0.65
C VAL A 628 3.43 12.84 2.12
N ARG A 629 3.47 11.66 2.74
CA ARG A 629 3.22 11.45 4.17
C ARG A 629 4.45 10.82 4.82
N PHE A 630 4.79 11.28 6.02
CA PHE A 630 5.88 10.73 6.82
C PHE A 630 5.36 10.26 8.18
N TYR A 631 5.90 9.14 8.66
CA TYR A 631 5.50 8.51 9.91
C TYR A 631 6.73 8.28 10.81
N GLU A 632 6.57 8.48 12.12
CA GLU A 632 7.52 8.05 13.15
C GLU A 632 6.82 6.95 13.96
N GLY A 633 7.26 5.70 13.79
CA GLY A 633 6.44 4.52 14.12
C GLY A 633 5.03 4.62 13.51
N PRO A 634 3.95 4.35 14.25
CA PRO A 634 2.58 4.42 13.71
C PRO A 634 1.99 5.84 13.63
N GLN A 635 2.74 6.90 13.95
CA GLN A 635 2.21 8.27 13.99
C GLN A 635 2.65 9.09 12.77
N ILE A 636 1.69 9.64 12.02
CA ILE A 636 1.96 10.65 10.99
C ILE A 636 2.64 11.85 11.66
N VAL A 637 3.88 12.13 11.26
CA VAL A 637 4.61 13.33 11.66
C VAL A 637 4.41 14.46 10.66
N ALA A 638 4.44 14.18 9.36
CA ALA A 638 4.19 15.17 8.32
C ALA A 638 3.24 14.65 7.23
N ASP A 639 2.45 15.55 6.67
CA ASP A 639 1.60 15.34 5.50
C ASP A 639 1.67 16.63 4.68
N THR A 640 2.05 16.53 3.41
CA THR A 640 2.09 17.70 2.52
C THR A 640 0.71 18.30 2.27
N GLY A 641 -0.35 17.52 2.49
CA GLY A 641 -1.63 17.74 1.84
C GLY A 641 -1.53 17.46 0.35
N ILE A 642 -2.53 17.91 -0.41
CA ILE A 642 -2.54 17.79 -1.87
C ILE A 642 -1.77 18.97 -2.47
N ILE A 643 -0.74 18.66 -3.24
CA ILE A 643 0.01 19.59 -4.08
C ILE A 643 -0.37 19.29 -5.53
N ILE A 644 -0.48 20.34 -6.33
CA ILE A 644 -0.71 20.25 -7.78
C ILE A 644 0.45 20.95 -8.47
N ASP A 645 1.32 20.18 -9.10
CA ASP A 645 2.43 20.67 -9.90
C ASP A 645 2.65 19.74 -11.11
N THR A 646 2.93 20.32 -12.28
CA THR A 646 3.02 19.60 -13.56
C THR A 646 4.34 19.92 -14.27
N THR A 647 5.41 20.20 -13.52
CA THR A 647 6.70 20.61 -14.10
C THR A 647 7.42 19.43 -14.77
N MET A 648 7.34 18.24 -14.16
CA MET A 648 7.70 16.94 -14.74
C MET A 648 6.46 16.06 -14.71
N ARG A 649 6.17 15.32 -15.79
CA ARG A 649 4.94 14.54 -15.97
C ARG A 649 5.17 13.03 -16.00
N GLY A 650 6.01 12.58 -15.08
CA GLY A 650 6.33 11.17 -14.89
C GLY A 650 7.85 11.04 -14.86
N GLY A 651 8.36 9.85 -15.17
CA GLY A 651 9.78 9.53 -15.15
C GLY A 651 10.16 8.63 -13.97
N ARG A 652 11.46 8.64 -13.65
CA ARG A 652 12.14 7.62 -12.83
C ARG A 652 12.11 7.94 -11.32
N LEU A 653 12.43 6.92 -10.51
CA LEU A 653 12.51 6.99 -9.05
C LEU A 653 13.95 6.83 -8.55
N GLY A 654 14.25 7.29 -7.34
CA GLY A 654 15.58 7.13 -6.76
C GLY A 654 15.75 7.71 -5.36
N VAL A 655 16.97 7.59 -4.83
CA VAL A 655 17.38 8.14 -3.53
C VAL A 655 18.34 9.32 -3.70
N PHE A 656 18.43 10.21 -2.70
CA PHE A 656 19.21 11.45 -2.75
C PHE A 656 20.02 11.66 -1.47
N CYS A 657 21.32 11.92 -1.62
CA CYS A 657 22.23 12.34 -0.56
C CYS A 657 22.86 13.69 -0.92
N PHE A 658 23.12 14.53 0.09
CA PHE A 658 24.02 15.67 -0.02
C PHE A 658 24.69 15.92 1.35
N SER A 659 25.99 15.60 1.43
CA SER A 659 26.88 15.86 2.58
C SER A 659 26.53 15.07 3.85
N GLN A 660 25.92 13.88 3.73
CA GLN A 660 25.51 13.05 4.88
C GLN A 660 25.92 11.58 4.66
N GLU A 661 26.60 10.99 5.65
CA GLU A 661 27.03 9.58 5.64
C GLU A 661 26.05 8.65 6.37
N ASN A 662 26.16 7.35 6.12
CA ASN A 662 25.45 6.25 6.81
C ASN A 662 23.92 6.39 6.77
N ILE A 663 23.39 6.66 5.58
CA ILE A 663 21.94 6.73 5.32
C ILE A 663 21.47 5.37 4.83
N ILE A 664 20.34 4.90 5.37
CA ILE A 664 19.65 3.67 4.97
C ILE A 664 18.26 4.04 4.43
N TRP A 665 17.97 3.55 3.23
CA TRP A 665 16.64 3.53 2.62
C TRP A 665 16.18 2.07 2.51
N ALA A 666 15.59 1.57 3.60
CA ALA A 666 15.16 0.18 3.74
C ALA A 666 13.73 -0.06 3.25
N ASN A 667 13.39 -1.32 2.96
CA ASN A 667 12.02 -1.76 2.64
C ASN A 667 11.34 -0.88 1.58
N LEU A 668 12.09 -0.53 0.53
CA LEU A 668 11.62 0.20 -0.64
C LEU A 668 10.52 -0.60 -1.33
N ARG A 669 9.46 0.10 -1.72
CA ARG A 669 8.33 -0.43 -2.52
C ARG A 669 7.80 0.70 -3.40
N TYR A 670 7.78 0.50 -4.71
CA TYR A 670 6.91 1.25 -5.62
C TYR A 670 5.74 0.36 -6.08
N ARG A 671 4.67 0.99 -6.57
CA ARG A 671 3.55 0.34 -7.26
C ARG A 671 3.05 1.24 -8.39
N CYS A 672 2.87 0.67 -9.58
CA CYS A 672 2.22 1.38 -10.67
C CYS A 672 0.77 1.69 -10.28
N ASN A 673 0.41 2.96 -10.36
CA ASN A 673 -0.92 3.43 -10.01
C ASN A 673 -1.22 4.71 -10.78
N ALA A 674 -1.66 4.55 -12.04
CA ALA A 674 -2.16 5.66 -12.85
C ALA A 674 -3.58 6.09 -12.44
N GLN A 675 -4.37 5.19 -11.81
CA GLN A 675 -5.80 5.38 -11.60
C GLN A 675 -6.19 6.22 -10.37
N TRP A 676 -7.43 6.72 -10.45
CA TRP A 676 -8.06 7.59 -9.47
C TRP A 676 -8.76 6.84 -8.35
N ASN A 677 -8.24 6.95 -7.13
CA ASN A 677 -9.03 6.62 -5.94
C ASN A 677 -10.02 7.75 -5.57
N ILE A 678 -11.17 7.36 -5.02
CA ILE A 678 -12.47 8.07 -5.04
C ILE A 678 -12.52 9.47 -4.34
N ASP A 679 -11.47 9.90 -3.63
CA ASP A 679 -11.49 11.12 -2.79
C ASP A 679 -11.70 12.44 -3.58
N ARG A 680 -11.47 12.47 -4.90
CA ARG A 680 -11.73 13.65 -5.75
C ARG A 680 -13.19 14.14 -5.67
N PHE A 681 -14.16 13.23 -5.49
CA PHE A 681 -15.59 13.57 -5.42
C PHE A 681 -16.01 14.34 -4.17
N ARG A 682 -15.23 14.28 -3.07
CA ARG A 682 -15.49 15.11 -1.88
C ARG A 682 -14.86 16.49 -1.99
N LEU A 683 -13.66 16.59 -2.55
CA LEU A 683 -12.88 17.84 -2.55
C LEU A 683 -13.28 18.82 -3.67
N LEU A 684 -13.61 18.34 -4.87
CA LEU A 684 -14.17 19.19 -5.93
C LEU A 684 -15.54 19.82 -5.56
N HIS A 685 -16.19 19.31 -4.52
CA HIS A 685 -17.43 19.88 -4.00
C HIS A 685 -17.23 21.09 -3.07
N ASP A 686 -16.08 21.19 -2.38
CA ASP A 686 -15.76 22.29 -1.46
C ASP A 686 -14.96 23.44 -2.12
N THR A 687 -14.21 23.18 -3.19
CA THR A 687 -13.54 24.22 -3.99
C THR A 687 -14.32 24.58 -5.25
N GLN A 688 -14.94 25.76 -5.29
CA GLN A 688 -15.70 26.28 -6.45
C GLN A 688 -14.79 26.70 -7.64
N ILE A 689 -14.03 25.77 -8.21
CA ILE A 689 -13.21 25.98 -9.41
C ILE A 689 -13.50 24.87 -10.41
N PHE A 690 -14.39 25.16 -11.37
CA PHE A 690 -14.61 24.30 -12.54
C PHE A 690 -13.77 24.82 -13.72
N PRO A 691 -12.80 24.06 -14.26
CA PRO A 691 -12.40 24.16 -15.64
C PRO A 691 -13.55 23.66 -16.52
N VAL A 692 -14.07 24.50 -17.41
CA VAL A 692 -15.20 24.14 -18.28
C VAL A 692 -14.72 23.32 -19.48
N HIS A 693 -14.24 22.08 -19.26
CA HIS A 693 -13.95 21.14 -20.35
C HIS A 693 -14.12 19.64 -20.08
N ILE A 694 -14.71 19.21 -18.96
CA ILE A 694 -15.14 17.80 -18.77
C ILE A 694 -16.63 17.75 -18.42
N MET A 695 -17.50 17.79 -19.45
CA MET A 695 -18.93 17.46 -19.34
C MET A 695 -19.48 16.93 -20.68
N ARG A 696 -18.93 15.80 -21.12
CA ARG A 696 -19.61 14.85 -22.01
C ARG A 696 -19.12 13.44 -21.69
N PHE A 697 -19.82 12.78 -20.77
CA PHE A 697 -20.23 11.37 -20.78
C PHE A 697 -21.04 11.13 -19.48
N LEU A 698 -21.74 9.99 -19.38
CA LEU A 698 -22.66 9.65 -18.29
C LEU A 698 -23.97 10.50 -18.21
N GLN A 699 -24.85 10.32 -19.20
CA GLN A 699 -26.28 10.18 -18.88
C GLN A 699 -26.59 8.69 -18.72
N PRO A 700 -27.06 8.21 -17.55
CA PRO A 700 -27.64 6.88 -17.45
C PRO A 700 -29.04 6.86 -18.07
N SER A 701 -29.28 5.90 -18.97
CA SER A 701 -30.57 5.70 -19.62
C SER A 701 -31.64 5.18 -18.64
N ILE A 702 -32.78 5.89 -18.58
CA ILE A 702 -34.11 5.38 -18.17
C ILE A 702 -35.11 5.84 -19.22
#